data_AF-A0AAV1L672-F1
#
_entry.id   AF-A0AAV1L672-F1
#
_cell.length_a   1.000
_cell.length_b   1.000
_cell.length_c   1.000
_cell.angle_alpha   90.00
_cell.angle_beta   90.00
_cell.angle_gamma   90.00
#
_symmetry.space_group_name_H-M   'P 1'
#
loop_
_entity.id
_entity.type
_entity.pdbx_description
1 polymer ?
#
loop_
_entity_poly.entity_id
_entity_poly.type
_entity_poly.pdbx_seq_one_letter_code
_entity_poly.pdbx_strand_id
1 'polypeptide(L)'
;MLKVRAADGTYKIMRTLIDQGSQVSIISENAAQRLALPRRNCKGSIYGVVVKPNSCKGVLHLTCSSMDDNYVFDTSVFIMQNLIKQLPNSTFAKPSWSFLNNIQLADPDFNISRPVDLLLGADIYSNIILPGICREEDQSMPIAQQTRLGWILCGNTKTYQCNVILNNIEQIEKFWETEDITEHFDLSEEDLQCIQYYEETTKRLSDGRYEVRLPLKPGYEKQLGSSKNKAIAHFLSMERKFRKNNSFEQNYKAFIHEYLALGHMKPADSMGRLECYIPHHGVQRPESTTTALRVVFNGSCKTSTGSSLNDVMYAGPNLQQDLQELLIKWRQFEIVFTADIEKMFRQIWIHQDDQLLQKIIWRDCPSSALQDLQLCTVTYGTKAAPFLAMMTLKRLANDERRNDYSTTAIQTLEKAMYMDDLLYGAHSMTSALELQQELIRLLQSGGFNLRKWNSNKEELLNINNNQDNKNFNFKHAHSSKTLGLSWISKQDIFTFQTKITDSEKKCTKRSLLSEISKQFDPIGLIAPITLRLKLLFQKVWQLNLQWDDELPEEIQVEWINMKHGIKMIDQLQIPRWLGTKENSLVELHGFCDSSERAFGCAIYCRTSKNHHSMVVLVAAKTRLVPIKKPITIPRLELNAAVLLSKLMNKVVNCLSTYNIQIFGWCDSTAVLGWLHGDAARWKPFVANRVKQVITNMPPACWRYVKSEENPADCASRGLTAGQLKDHPLWWQGPSWLLTYKQDVENNPMYTTNEEEKQVLVAQKAKEEEKSYILPQLIEKQSSFTRLVRILAWILRVKKDKTKQRQPYLTISELQTATNLLIKHVQSAEFKDDINNITQNKQVPKKSPLSKLNPFIDKNGILRVDGRLELANITYNMKHPIILPNRSRFTQLLIDSAHKITFHGGARLTSAFIRQKYWIVGGNRTIKRLIRTCITCRRYAPSIQPQIMGDLPEARTNPSRPFYHTGVDYTGYVDVKASKGRGIKQTRVMWLYSCAWQQRPCTSNSCPTSRRQHFWPHCVVWQLVEARRVTYIATTALTSSVLAVF
;
A
#
# COMPACT_ATOMS: atom_id res chain seq x y z
N MET A 1 34.50 -24.02 15.47
CA MET A 1 33.89 -23.68 16.77
C MET A 1 34.68 -22.55 17.39
N LEU A 2 34.04 -21.64 18.14
CA LEU A 2 34.70 -20.51 18.81
C LEU A 2 34.23 -20.36 20.24
N LYS A 3 35.13 -19.94 21.13
CA LYS A 3 34.78 -19.49 22.49
C LYS A 3 34.49 -18.00 22.43
N VAL A 4 33.30 -17.58 22.82
CA VAL A 4 32.88 -16.17 22.83
C VAL A 4 32.58 -15.74 24.25
N ARG A 5 33.20 -14.65 24.70
CA ARG A 5 33.02 -14.14 26.07
C ARG A 5 31.63 -13.51 26.23
N ALA A 6 30.86 -13.96 27.22
CA ALA A 6 29.56 -13.42 27.59
C ALA A 6 29.69 -12.28 28.63
N ALA A 7 28.59 -11.57 28.90
CA ALA A 7 28.56 -10.45 29.83
C ALA A 7 28.88 -10.83 31.29
N ASP A 8 28.62 -12.09 31.67
CA ASP A 8 28.96 -12.65 32.99
C ASP A 8 30.44 -13.05 33.12
N GLY A 9 31.25 -12.85 32.06
CA GLY A 9 32.66 -13.23 32.02
C GLY A 9 32.91 -14.70 31.66
N THR A 10 31.87 -15.52 31.50
CA THR A 10 31.99 -16.91 31.04
C THR A 10 32.19 -16.99 29.53
N TYR A 11 32.80 -18.08 29.04
CA TYR A 11 32.90 -18.33 27.61
C TYR A 11 31.77 -19.26 27.16
N LYS A 12 31.05 -18.87 26.11
CA LYS A 12 30.07 -19.71 25.43
C LYS A 12 30.66 -20.23 24.13
N ILE A 13 30.50 -21.52 23.86
CA ILE A 13 30.92 -22.12 22.61
C ILE A 13 29.86 -21.82 21.54
N MET A 14 30.29 -21.25 20.43
CA MET A 14 29.44 -20.85 19.30
C MET A 14 29.92 -21.54 18.02
N ARG A 15 28.97 -22.08 17.26
CA ARG A 15 29.30 -22.61 15.93
C ARG A 15 29.37 -21.46 14.94
N THR A 16 30.52 -21.38 14.27
CA THR A 16 30.86 -20.22 13.45
C THR A 16 31.11 -20.64 12.01
N LEU A 17 30.47 -19.94 11.06
CA LEU A 17 30.74 -20.05 9.63
C LEU A 17 31.64 -18.91 9.18
N ILE A 18 32.58 -19.20 8.30
CA ILE A 18 33.44 -18.22 7.66
C ILE A 18 32.91 -17.98 6.25
N ASP A 19 32.56 -16.74 5.94
CA ASP A 19 31.99 -16.35 4.65
C ASP A 19 32.83 -15.23 4.02
N GLN A 20 33.64 -15.61 3.04
CA GLN A 20 34.48 -14.69 2.27
C GLN A 20 33.65 -13.71 1.41
N GLY A 21 32.38 -14.01 1.15
CA GLY A 21 31.48 -13.13 0.41
C GLY A 21 30.77 -12.09 1.29
N SER A 22 30.84 -12.22 2.61
CA SER A 22 30.21 -11.27 3.53
C SER A 22 31.14 -10.12 3.86
N GLN A 23 30.66 -8.88 3.65
CA GLN A 23 31.37 -7.65 4.05
C GLN A 23 31.29 -7.37 5.55
N VAL A 24 30.40 -8.05 6.27
CA VAL A 24 30.15 -7.84 7.70
C VAL A 24 30.05 -9.17 8.44
N SER A 25 30.43 -9.16 9.71
CA SER A 25 30.20 -10.30 10.61
C SER A 25 28.81 -10.20 11.25
N ILE A 26 28.12 -11.34 11.42
CA ILE A 26 26.70 -11.38 11.77
C ILE A 26 26.46 -12.44 12.86
N ILE A 27 25.60 -12.15 13.83
CA ILE A 27 25.20 -13.07 14.91
C ILE A 27 23.68 -13.28 14.90
N SER A 28 23.23 -14.51 15.22
CA SER A 28 21.81 -14.78 15.39
C SER A 28 21.24 -14.12 16.65
N GLU A 29 19.96 -13.74 16.63
CA GLU A 29 19.29 -13.16 17.80
C GLU A 29 19.32 -14.11 19.01
N ASN A 30 19.21 -15.43 18.79
CA ASN A 30 19.31 -16.43 19.86
C ASN A 30 20.71 -16.43 20.49
N ALA A 31 21.77 -16.48 19.68
CA ALA A 31 23.15 -16.42 20.18
C ALA A 31 23.46 -15.10 20.89
N ALA A 32 22.94 -13.98 20.36
CA ALA A 32 23.06 -12.67 20.99
C ALA A 32 22.38 -12.61 22.38
N GLN A 33 21.21 -13.23 22.54
CA GLN A 33 20.53 -13.34 23.82
C GLN A 33 21.32 -14.18 24.82
N ARG A 34 21.92 -15.30 24.38
CA ARG A 34 22.76 -16.18 25.22
C ARG A 34 24.02 -15.50 25.76
N LEU A 35 24.55 -14.49 25.06
CA LEU A 35 25.74 -13.74 25.48
C LEU A 35 25.43 -12.58 26.43
N ALA A 36 24.19 -12.08 26.43
CA ALA A 36 23.72 -10.96 27.25
C ALA A 36 24.58 -9.68 27.20
N LEU A 37 25.36 -9.49 26.12
CA LEU A 37 26.23 -8.33 25.92
C LEU A 37 25.42 -7.05 25.60
N PRO A 38 25.95 -5.85 25.94
CA PRO A 38 25.26 -4.59 25.68
C PRO A 38 25.07 -4.34 24.18
N ARG A 39 23.81 -4.08 23.79
CA ARG A 39 23.41 -3.86 22.40
C ARG A 39 23.53 -2.39 22.02
N ARG A 40 24.26 -2.08 20.94
CA ARG A 40 24.25 -0.75 20.33
C ARG A 40 23.14 -0.67 19.28
N ASN A 41 22.34 0.39 19.33
CA ASN A 41 21.28 0.60 18.36
C ASN A 41 21.90 0.90 16.98
N CYS A 42 21.45 0.19 15.94
CA CYS A 42 21.90 0.39 14.57
C CYS A 42 20.69 0.33 13.64
N LYS A 43 20.49 1.39 12.85
CA LYS A 43 19.48 1.42 11.80
C LYS A 43 20.19 1.10 10.47
N GLY A 44 20.18 -0.17 10.10
CA GLY A 44 20.81 -0.66 8.88
C GLY A 44 20.03 -1.83 8.26
N SER A 45 20.15 -1.97 6.96
CA SER A 45 19.60 -3.10 6.20
C SER A 45 20.74 -3.97 5.69
N ILE A 46 20.68 -5.26 5.96
CA ILE A 46 21.67 -6.23 5.46
C ILE A 46 21.07 -6.91 4.23
N TYR A 47 21.80 -6.86 3.12
CA TYR A 47 21.44 -7.47 1.85
C TYR A 47 22.19 -8.79 1.69
N GLY A 48 21.48 -9.86 1.35
CA GLY A 48 22.05 -11.16 1.02
C GLY A 48 21.60 -11.61 -0.38
N VAL A 49 21.80 -12.89 -0.71
CA VAL A 49 21.40 -13.50 -2.01
C VAL A 49 19.88 -13.41 -2.28
N VAL A 50 19.06 -13.09 -1.28
CA VAL A 50 17.62 -12.85 -1.42
C VAL A 50 17.33 -11.33 -1.41
N VAL A 51 16.56 -10.87 -2.39
CA VAL A 51 16.28 -9.45 -2.74
C VAL A 51 15.55 -8.65 -1.64
N LYS A 52 15.08 -9.28 -0.55
CA LYS A 52 14.42 -8.55 0.56
C LYS A 52 15.45 -8.15 1.63
N PRO A 53 15.55 -6.86 1.97
CA PRO A 53 16.44 -6.41 3.05
C PRO A 53 15.96 -6.94 4.39
N ASN A 54 16.86 -7.57 5.15
CA ASN A 54 16.60 -7.90 6.56
C ASN A 54 16.99 -6.71 7.44
N SER A 55 16.07 -6.28 8.31
CA SER A 55 16.34 -5.20 9.26
C SER A 55 17.32 -5.67 10.35
N CYS A 56 18.44 -4.96 10.50
CA CYS A 56 19.36 -5.18 11.61
C CYS A 56 18.70 -4.82 12.95
N LYS A 57 18.87 -5.66 13.98
CA LYS A 57 18.30 -5.44 15.32
C LYS A 57 19.27 -4.75 16.30
N GLY A 58 20.50 -4.49 15.87
CA GLY A 58 21.55 -3.87 16.67
C GLY A 58 22.94 -4.46 16.37
N VAL A 59 23.95 -3.92 17.03
CA VAL A 59 25.36 -4.36 16.91
C VAL A 59 25.88 -4.77 18.29
N LEU A 60 26.63 -5.88 18.32
CA LEU A 60 27.39 -6.35 19.48
C LEU A 60 28.88 -6.27 19.19
N HIS A 61 29.67 -6.06 20.24
CA HIS A 61 31.12 -6.23 20.20
C HIS A 61 31.46 -7.54 20.89
N LEU A 62 32.11 -8.47 20.19
CA LEU A 62 32.47 -9.79 20.67
C LEU A 62 33.98 -9.88 20.89
N THR A 63 34.37 -10.57 21.96
CA THR A 63 35.74 -11.09 22.15
C THR A 63 35.71 -12.59 21.93
N CYS A 64 36.37 -13.04 20.87
CA CYS A 64 36.38 -14.41 20.39
C CYS A 64 37.76 -15.03 20.60
N SER A 65 37.81 -16.29 21.01
CA SER A 65 39.04 -17.05 21.12
C SER A 65 38.93 -18.44 20.47
N SER A 66 40.07 -18.93 19.99
CA SER A 66 40.19 -20.28 19.42
C SER A 66 39.87 -21.35 20.46
N MET A 67 39.48 -22.54 19.99
CA MET A 67 39.22 -23.68 20.88
C MET A 67 40.51 -24.19 21.51
N ASP A 68 41.59 -24.23 20.73
CA ASP A 68 42.81 -24.99 21.04
C ASP A 68 44.09 -24.14 21.02
N ASP A 69 44.05 -22.94 20.41
CA ASP A 69 45.14 -21.96 20.40
C ASP A 69 44.87 -20.77 21.33
N ASN A 70 45.91 -20.06 21.76
CA ASN A 70 45.80 -18.79 22.50
C ASN A 70 45.46 -17.58 21.61
N TYR A 71 44.93 -17.82 20.40
CA TYR A 71 44.54 -16.74 19.50
C TYR A 71 43.21 -16.12 19.95
N VAL A 72 43.23 -14.81 20.21
CA VAL A 72 42.08 -14.00 20.60
C VAL A 72 41.93 -12.85 19.62
N PHE A 73 40.71 -12.55 19.23
CA PHE A 73 40.39 -11.40 18.39
C PHE A 73 39.05 -10.79 18.79
N ASP A 74 38.93 -9.49 18.56
CA ASP A 74 37.70 -8.75 18.77
C ASP A 74 37.02 -8.46 17.42
N THR A 75 35.69 -8.47 17.40
CA THR A 75 34.92 -8.14 16.21
C THR A 75 33.56 -7.52 16.54
N SER A 76 33.09 -6.62 15.66
CA SER A 76 31.74 -6.07 15.73
C SER A 76 30.81 -6.88 14.85
N VAL A 77 29.69 -7.34 15.41
CA VAL A 77 28.74 -8.21 14.71
C VAL A 77 27.33 -7.62 14.70
N PHE A 78 26.65 -7.76 13.58
CA PHE A 78 25.28 -7.30 13.42
C PHE A 78 24.30 -8.39 13.84
N ILE A 79 23.24 -8.02 14.58
CA ILE A 79 22.23 -8.96 15.05
C ILE A 79 21.16 -9.17 13.96
N MET A 80 20.94 -10.43 13.59
CA MET A 80 19.89 -10.85 12.66
C MET A 80 18.97 -11.90 13.28
N GLN A 81 17.70 -11.91 12.88
CA GLN A 81 16.72 -12.87 13.41
C GLN A 81 17.06 -14.32 13.04
N ASN A 82 17.48 -14.55 11.79
CA ASN A 82 17.93 -15.85 11.29
C ASN A 82 19.16 -15.64 10.38
N LEU A 83 20.24 -16.40 10.61
CA LEU A 83 21.47 -16.38 9.78
C LEU A 83 21.36 -17.36 8.60
N ILE A 84 21.47 -18.65 8.89
CA ILE A 84 21.42 -19.78 7.95
C ILE A 84 20.67 -20.93 8.65
N LYS A 85 20.10 -21.88 7.90
CA LYS A 85 19.57 -23.16 8.45
C LYS A 85 20.70 -24.00 9.09
N GLN A 86 20.38 -25.22 9.54
CA GLN A 86 21.37 -26.15 10.05
C GLN A 86 22.42 -26.48 8.98
N LEU A 87 23.69 -26.51 9.36
CA LEU A 87 24.80 -26.94 8.52
C LEU A 87 25.48 -28.14 9.20
N PRO A 88 25.82 -29.22 8.49
CA PRO A 88 25.17 -29.67 7.25
C PRO A 88 23.64 -29.74 7.39
N ASN A 89 22.91 -29.80 6.29
CA ASN A 89 21.43 -29.88 6.30
C ASN A 89 20.90 -31.17 6.97
N SER A 90 21.73 -32.20 7.06
CA SER A 90 21.44 -33.48 7.73
C SER A 90 22.74 -34.04 8.32
N THR A 91 22.66 -34.70 9.48
CA THR A 91 23.81 -35.37 10.09
C THR A 91 24.25 -36.54 9.22
N PHE A 92 25.55 -36.66 8.95
CA PHE A 92 26.11 -37.75 8.15
C PHE A 92 27.28 -38.44 8.88
N ALA A 93 27.61 -39.66 8.47
CA ALA A 93 28.73 -40.41 9.04
C ALA A 93 30.07 -39.72 8.73
N LYS A 94 31.00 -39.67 9.69
CA LYS A 94 32.30 -39.04 9.49
C LYS A 94 33.06 -39.79 8.36
N PRO A 95 33.41 -39.11 7.26
CA PRO A 95 34.16 -39.72 6.18
C PRO A 95 35.61 -39.97 6.61
N SER A 96 36.18 -41.10 6.20
CA SER A 96 37.54 -41.52 6.50
C SER A 96 38.54 -40.92 5.51
N TRP A 97 38.64 -39.59 5.44
CA TRP A 97 39.64 -38.94 4.60
C TRP A 97 41.03 -39.04 5.25
N SER A 98 42.00 -39.53 4.49
CA SER A 98 43.42 -39.70 4.88
C SER A 98 44.01 -38.46 5.56
N PHE A 99 43.73 -37.27 5.01
CA PHE A 99 44.26 -36.01 5.53
C PHE A 99 43.66 -35.58 6.87
N LEU A 100 42.50 -36.12 7.29
CA LEU A 100 41.89 -35.79 8.58
C LEU A 100 42.61 -36.42 9.77
N ASN A 101 43.37 -37.51 9.56
CA ASN A 101 44.03 -38.24 10.65
C ASN A 101 45.18 -37.45 11.30
N ASN A 102 45.75 -36.47 10.59
CA ASN A 102 46.94 -35.73 11.01
C ASN A 102 46.67 -34.23 11.25
N ILE A 103 45.41 -33.79 11.23
CA ILE A 103 45.05 -32.37 11.43
C ILE A 103 43.97 -32.20 12.49
N GLN A 104 44.08 -31.11 13.25
CA GLN A 104 43.09 -30.73 14.26
C GLN A 104 42.06 -29.77 13.68
N LEU A 105 40.83 -30.25 13.48
CA LEU A 105 39.75 -29.45 12.93
C LEU A 105 39.23 -28.42 13.94
N ALA A 106 38.97 -27.20 13.46
CA ALA A 106 38.32 -26.14 14.22
C ALA A 106 36.87 -26.52 14.63
N ASP A 107 36.21 -27.40 13.87
CA ASP A 107 34.92 -27.98 14.18
C ASP A 107 34.99 -29.53 14.08
N PRO A 108 35.30 -30.23 15.19
CA PRO A 108 35.33 -31.70 15.22
C PRO A 108 33.97 -32.34 14.90
N ASP A 109 32.89 -31.58 15.02
CA ASP A 109 31.50 -31.99 14.81
C ASP A 109 30.95 -31.50 13.47
N PHE A 110 31.82 -31.25 12.48
CA PHE A 110 31.42 -30.73 11.16
C PHE A 110 30.33 -31.58 10.48
N ASN A 111 30.26 -32.88 10.79
CA ASN A 111 29.29 -33.82 10.22
C ASN A 111 27.91 -33.80 10.89
N ILE A 112 27.73 -33.08 12.01
CA ILE A 112 26.48 -33.02 12.77
C ILE A 112 25.66 -31.80 12.36
N SER A 113 24.40 -32.03 11.97
CA SER A 113 23.45 -30.98 11.62
C SER A 113 23.05 -30.16 12.85
N ARG A 114 23.44 -28.88 12.89
CA ARG A 114 23.05 -27.93 13.95
C ARG A 114 23.14 -26.49 13.42
N PRO A 115 22.38 -25.53 14.00
CA PRO A 115 22.39 -24.15 13.55
C PRO A 115 23.78 -23.49 13.68
N VAL A 116 24.02 -22.49 12.84
CA VAL A 116 25.19 -21.60 12.94
C VAL A 116 24.82 -20.40 13.81
N ASP A 117 25.60 -20.15 14.85
CA ASP A 117 25.38 -19.06 15.81
C ASP A 117 25.97 -17.73 15.30
N LEU A 118 27.11 -17.81 14.61
CA LEU A 118 27.96 -16.69 14.20
C LEU A 118 28.45 -16.85 12.76
N LEU A 119 28.46 -15.78 11.98
CA LEU A 119 29.06 -15.70 10.66
C LEU A 119 30.16 -14.64 10.68
N LEU A 120 31.38 -15.02 10.30
CA LEU A 120 32.54 -14.13 10.20
C LEU A 120 32.76 -13.73 8.74
N GLY A 121 32.85 -12.43 8.51
CA GLY A 121 33.06 -11.85 7.19
C GLY A 121 34.49 -11.92 6.69
N ALA A 122 34.71 -11.37 5.50
CA ALA A 122 36.00 -11.31 4.83
C ALA A 122 37.06 -10.55 5.65
N ASP A 123 36.64 -9.58 6.45
CA ASP A 123 37.47 -8.77 7.36
C ASP A 123 38.20 -9.60 8.42
N ILE A 124 37.52 -10.62 8.95
CA ILE A 124 38.13 -11.55 9.91
C ILE A 124 38.85 -12.67 9.17
N TYR A 125 38.31 -13.15 8.05
CA TYR A 125 38.91 -14.23 7.28
C TYR A 125 40.36 -13.91 6.84
N SER A 126 40.60 -12.69 6.34
CA SER A 126 41.93 -12.25 5.90
C SER A 126 42.97 -12.27 7.03
N ASN A 127 42.54 -12.15 8.29
CA ASN A 127 43.43 -12.08 9.45
C ASN A 127 43.74 -13.46 10.06
N ILE A 128 42.87 -14.44 9.82
CA ILE A 128 42.99 -15.78 10.42
C ILE A 128 43.59 -16.82 9.47
N ILE A 129 43.62 -16.58 8.16
CA ILE A 129 44.15 -17.53 7.19
C ILE A 129 45.66 -17.75 7.37
N LEU A 130 46.11 -19.00 7.23
CA LEU A 130 47.52 -19.40 7.29
C LEU A 130 47.92 -20.15 5.99
N PRO A 131 49.22 -20.35 5.69
CA PRO A 131 49.66 -20.94 4.42
C PRO A 131 49.31 -22.42 4.22
N GLY A 132 48.93 -23.15 5.27
CA GLY A 132 48.69 -24.59 5.21
C GLY A 132 47.42 -24.97 4.45
N ILE A 133 47.56 -25.82 3.44
CA ILE A 133 46.44 -26.37 2.65
C ILE A 133 46.66 -27.88 2.50
N CYS A 134 45.66 -28.69 2.83
CA CYS A 134 45.62 -30.11 2.50
C CYS A 134 44.59 -30.34 1.39
N ARG A 135 45.06 -30.85 0.26
CA ARG A 135 44.25 -31.16 -0.92
C ARG A 135 44.65 -32.51 -1.48
N GLU A 136 43.67 -33.37 -1.72
CA GLU A 136 43.85 -34.63 -2.45
C GLU A 136 43.70 -34.41 -3.96
N GLU A 137 44.23 -35.31 -4.79
CA GLU A 137 44.16 -35.20 -6.25
C GLU A 137 42.72 -35.25 -6.81
N ASP A 138 41.80 -35.91 -6.09
CA ASP A 138 40.37 -35.95 -6.45
C ASP A 138 39.69 -34.61 -6.12
N GLN A 139 39.31 -33.87 -7.17
CA GLN A 139 38.59 -32.60 -7.07
C GLN A 139 37.17 -32.72 -6.47
N SER A 140 36.69 -33.93 -6.20
CA SER A 140 35.41 -34.20 -5.52
C SER A 140 35.50 -34.38 -4.01
N MET A 141 36.70 -34.19 -3.43
CA MET A 141 36.96 -34.16 -1.99
C MET A 141 37.08 -32.71 -1.49
N PRO A 142 36.74 -32.44 -0.22
CA PRO A 142 36.93 -31.11 0.35
C PRO A 142 38.42 -30.86 0.64
N ILE A 143 38.77 -29.59 0.64
CA ILE A 143 40.09 -29.07 0.98
C ILE A 143 40.07 -28.68 2.45
N ALA A 144 41.14 -28.98 3.19
CA ALA A 144 41.35 -28.41 4.52
C ALA A 144 42.28 -27.20 4.41
N GLN A 145 41.86 -26.08 4.99
CA GLN A 145 42.61 -24.83 5.06
C GLN A 145 43.02 -24.58 6.51
N GLN A 146 44.30 -24.36 6.74
CA GLN A 146 44.81 -24.00 8.06
C GLN A 146 44.45 -22.55 8.38
N THR A 147 43.97 -22.31 9.60
CA THR A 147 43.69 -20.98 10.13
C THR A 147 44.18 -20.88 11.58
N ARG A 148 44.28 -19.66 12.12
CA ARG A 148 44.54 -19.40 13.55
C ARG A 148 43.45 -19.92 14.50
N LEU A 149 42.34 -20.45 13.95
CA LEU A 149 41.23 -21.05 14.70
C LEU A 149 41.23 -22.58 14.67
N GLY A 150 42.25 -23.19 14.04
CA GLY A 150 42.29 -24.61 13.67
C GLY A 150 42.06 -24.85 12.18
N TRP A 151 42.06 -26.11 11.75
CA TRP A 151 41.84 -26.47 10.35
C TRP A 151 40.34 -26.41 9.99
N ILE A 152 39.99 -25.68 8.94
CA ILE A 152 38.61 -25.58 8.43
C ILE A 152 38.46 -26.38 7.13
N LEU A 153 37.27 -26.92 6.89
CA LEU A 153 36.96 -27.65 5.66
C LEU A 153 36.23 -26.74 4.67
N CYS A 154 36.65 -26.76 3.41
CA CYS A 154 36.11 -25.95 2.33
C CYS A 154 36.02 -26.79 1.04
N GLY A 155 34.96 -26.65 0.25
CA GLY A 155 34.82 -27.36 -1.03
C GLY A 155 33.70 -28.41 -1.04
N ASN A 156 33.55 -29.07 -2.19
CA ASN A 156 32.39 -29.88 -2.51
C ASN A 156 32.58 -31.31 -2.00
N THR A 157 31.75 -31.75 -1.05
CA THR A 157 31.49 -33.19 -0.87
C THR A 157 30.24 -33.49 -1.68
N LYS A 158 30.19 -34.61 -2.42
CA LYS A 158 29.00 -35.06 -3.16
C LYS A 158 27.84 -35.42 -2.22
N THR A 159 27.33 -34.47 -1.44
CA THR A 159 26.05 -34.55 -0.76
C THR A 159 25.07 -33.78 -1.63
N TYR A 160 24.40 -34.52 -2.51
CA TYR A 160 23.33 -34.02 -3.36
C TYR A 160 22.18 -33.51 -2.48
N GLN A 161 22.18 -32.23 -2.12
CA GLN A 161 21.00 -31.47 -1.73
C GLN A 161 21.33 -29.98 -1.53
N CYS A 162 21.79 -29.35 -2.62
CA CYS A 162 21.59 -27.91 -2.77
C CYS A 162 20.13 -27.70 -3.20
N ASN A 163 19.22 -27.58 -2.25
CA ASN A 163 17.88 -27.08 -2.53
C ASN A 163 18.00 -25.58 -2.82
N VAL A 164 18.32 -25.24 -4.06
CA VAL A 164 17.94 -23.95 -4.62
C VAL A 164 16.41 -23.92 -4.54
N ILE A 165 15.88 -23.18 -3.58
CA ILE A 165 14.46 -22.85 -3.57
C ILE A 165 14.26 -21.88 -4.73
N LEU A 166 14.05 -22.43 -5.93
CA LEU A 166 13.28 -21.74 -6.95
C LEU A 166 11.90 -21.57 -6.34
N ASN A 167 11.67 -20.41 -5.72
CA ASN A 167 10.35 -20.03 -5.30
C ASN A 167 9.46 -20.04 -6.56
N ASN A 168 8.52 -20.97 -6.64
CA ASN A 168 7.44 -20.99 -7.63
C ASN A 168 6.43 -19.85 -7.38
N ILE A 169 6.93 -18.64 -7.08
CA ILE A 169 6.12 -17.43 -7.00
C ILE A 169 5.34 -17.28 -8.31
N GLU A 170 5.94 -17.61 -9.46
CA GLU A 170 5.24 -17.58 -10.74
C GLU A 170 3.99 -18.48 -10.81
N GLN A 171 3.99 -19.69 -10.23
CA GLN A 171 2.80 -20.56 -10.30
C GLN A 171 1.68 -20.05 -9.40
N ILE A 172 2.05 -19.41 -8.28
CA ILE A 172 1.12 -18.73 -7.38
C ILE A 172 0.57 -17.49 -8.06
N GLU A 173 1.44 -16.61 -8.57
CA GLU A 173 1.04 -15.41 -9.32
C GLU A 173 0.11 -15.79 -10.46
N LYS A 174 0.44 -16.78 -11.29
CA LYS A 174 -0.44 -17.29 -12.37
C LYS A 174 -1.81 -17.78 -11.86
N PHE A 175 -1.84 -18.52 -10.75
CA PHE A 175 -3.08 -19.00 -10.15
C PHE A 175 -3.97 -17.84 -9.68
N TRP A 176 -3.38 -16.78 -9.12
CA TRP A 176 -4.11 -15.60 -8.66
C TRP A 176 -4.40 -14.57 -9.77
N GLU A 177 -3.55 -14.44 -10.79
CA GLU A 177 -3.78 -13.64 -12.00
C GLU A 177 -5.04 -14.11 -12.73
N THR A 178 -5.29 -15.43 -12.72
CA THR A 178 -6.55 -16.01 -13.23
C THR A 178 -7.78 -15.55 -12.43
N GLU A 179 -7.62 -14.99 -11.23
CA GLU A 179 -8.72 -14.41 -10.42
C GLU A 179 -8.94 -12.92 -10.65
N ASP A 180 -7.96 -12.22 -11.22
CA ASP A 180 -8.10 -10.81 -11.52
C ASP A 180 -8.88 -10.63 -12.83
N ILE A 181 -9.63 -9.53 -12.90
CA ILE A 181 -10.19 -9.03 -14.16
C ILE A 181 -9.15 -8.02 -14.62
N THR A 182 -8.40 -8.38 -15.66
CA THR A 182 -7.30 -7.60 -16.20
C THR A 182 -7.75 -6.15 -16.41
N GLU A 183 -7.12 -5.22 -15.69
CA GLU A 183 -7.31 -3.79 -15.93
C GLU A 183 -6.25 -3.36 -16.95
N HIS A 184 -6.61 -2.51 -17.91
CA HIS A 184 -5.63 -1.94 -18.84
C HIS A 184 -4.66 -1.06 -18.04
N PHE A 185 -3.40 -1.46 -18.01
CA PHE A 185 -2.34 -0.63 -17.42
C PHE A 185 -1.87 0.39 -18.45
N ASP A 186 -1.60 1.60 -17.98
CA ASP A 186 -0.94 2.61 -18.80
C ASP A 186 0.45 2.11 -19.21
N LEU A 187 0.86 2.43 -20.43
CA LEU A 187 2.18 2.06 -20.97
C LEU A 187 3.27 2.72 -20.12
N SER A 188 4.29 1.93 -19.75
CA SER A 188 5.45 2.48 -19.04
C SER A 188 6.37 3.26 -19.98
N GLU A 189 7.28 4.08 -19.42
CA GLU A 189 8.28 4.79 -20.22
C GLU A 189 9.19 3.81 -20.99
N GLU A 190 9.55 2.67 -20.39
CA GLU A 190 10.30 1.61 -21.08
C GLU A 190 9.49 1.00 -22.24
N ASP A 191 8.17 0.87 -22.11
CA ASP A 191 7.29 0.38 -23.19
C ASP A 191 7.25 1.35 -24.37
N LEU A 192 7.13 2.65 -24.08
CA LEU A 192 7.14 3.71 -25.11
C LEU A 192 8.47 3.75 -25.85
N GLN A 193 9.60 3.67 -25.13
CA GLN A 193 10.93 3.58 -25.74
C GLN A 193 11.07 2.35 -26.65
N CYS A 194 10.56 1.19 -26.21
CA CYS A 194 10.61 -0.04 -27.00
C CYS A 194 9.75 0.06 -28.28
N ILE A 195 8.54 0.63 -28.19
CA ILE A 195 7.68 0.89 -29.35
C ILE A 195 8.37 1.84 -30.33
N GLN A 196 8.89 2.97 -29.85
CA GLN A 196 9.56 3.95 -30.69
C GLN A 196 10.77 3.34 -31.40
N TYR A 197 11.61 2.60 -30.66
CA TYR A 197 12.77 1.90 -31.23
C TYR A 197 12.34 0.90 -32.32
N TYR A 198 11.26 0.16 -32.09
CA TYR A 198 10.71 -0.75 -33.09
C TYR A 198 10.26 0.00 -34.35
N GLU A 199 9.52 1.10 -34.20
CA GLU A 199 9.01 1.89 -35.32
C GLU A 199 10.13 2.54 -36.16
N GLU A 200 11.19 3.00 -35.51
CA GLU A 200 12.35 3.63 -36.17
C GLU A 200 13.24 2.63 -36.90
N THR A 201 13.31 1.38 -36.43
CA THR A 201 14.29 0.40 -36.90
C THR A 201 13.73 -0.75 -37.73
N THR A 202 12.40 -0.94 -37.71
CA THR A 202 11.75 -2.00 -38.48
C THR A 202 11.54 -1.58 -39.92
N LYS A 203 11.85 -2.48 -40.86
CA LYS A 203 11.59 -2.28 -42.28
C LYS A 203 10.89 -3.48 -42.91
N ARG A 204 10.05 -3.22 -43.90
CA ARG A 204 9.46 -4.25 -44.76
C ARG A 204 10.42 -4.55 -45.92
N LEU A 205 10.67 -5.82 -46.15
CA LEU A 205 11.54 -6.35 -47.20
C LEU A 205 10.77 -6.51 -48.51
N SER A 206 11.50 -6.71 -49.62
CA SER A 206 10.92 -6.87 -50.96
C SER A 206 10.04 -8.12 -51.12
N ASP A 207 10.28 -9.15 -50.30
CA ASP A 207 9.46 -10.36 -50.25
C ASP A 207 8.21 -10.22 -49.36
N GLY A 208 7.97 -9.01 -48.83
CA GLY A 208 6.85 -8.67 -47.97
C GLY A 208 7.09 -8.92 -46.47
N ARG A 209 8.13 -9.68 -46.10
CA ARG A 209 8.47 -9.96 -44.69
C ARG A 209 9.04 -8.72 -43.99
N TYR A 210 9.14 -8.78 -42.67
CA TYR A 210 9.71 -7.70 -41.87
C TYR A 210 11.06 -8.08 -41.30
N GLU A 211 12.00 -7.12 -41.33
CA GLU A 211 13.26 -7.16 -40.61
C GLU A 211 13.19 -6.19 -39.42
N VAL A 212 13.52 -6.69 -38.24
CA VAL A 212 13.46 -5.97 -36.97
C VAL A 212 14.82 -5.99 -36.26
N ARG A 213 15.06 -5.02 -35.37
CA ARG A 213 16.20 -5.01 -34.44
C ARG A 213 15.80 -5.63 -33.09
N LEU A 214 16.78 -6.18 -32.37
CA LEU A 214 16.59 -6.54 -30.96
C LEU A 214 16.51 -5.25 -30.13
N PRO A 215 15.47 -5.08 -29.29
CA PRO A 215 15.31 -3.87 -28.47
C PRO A 215 16.24 -3.95 -27.25
N LEU A 216 17.51 -3.64 -27.47
CA LEU A 216 18.57 -3.71 -26.47
C LEU A 216 18.59 -2.41 -25.64
N LYS A 217 18.83 -2.57 -24.33
CA LYS A 217 18.98 -1.44 -23.40
C LYS A 217 20.31 -0.71 -23.64
N PRO A 218 20.38 0.62 -23.44
CA PRO A 218 21.63 1.35 -23.56
C PRO A 218 22.76 0.76 -22.70
N GLY A 219 23.94 0.58 -23.30
CA GLY A 219 25.13 0.04 -22.63
C GLY A 219 25.16 -1.48 -22.46
N TYR A 220 24.34 -2.22 -23.22
CA TYR A 220 24.30 -3.69 -23.21
C TYR A 220 25.67 -4.33 -23.51
N GLU A 221 26.52 -3.65 -24.28
CA GLU A 221 27.83 -4.15 -24.72
C GLU A 221 28.78 -4.33 -23.54
N LYS A 222 28.66 -3.49 -22.50
CA LYS A 222 29.46 -3.59 -21.27
C LYS A 222 28.92 -4.66 -20.33
N GLN A 223 27.63 -5.03 -20.49
CA GLN A 223 26.95 -5.97 -19.61
C GLN A 223 27.05 -7.41 -20.10
N LEU A 224 27.14 -7.66 -21.41
CA LEU A 224 27.28 -9.01 -21.94
C LEU A 224 28.74 -9.48 -21.92
N GLY A 225 28.99 -10.58 -21.20
CA GLY A 225 30.28 -11.26 -21.17
C GLY A 225 30.37 -12.47 -22.10
N SER A 226 31.41 -13.28 -21.92
CA SER A 226 31.58 -14.54 -22.63
C SER A 226 30.51 -15.56 -22.25
N SER A 227 29.86 -16.19 -23.24
CA SER A 227 28.87 -17.26 -23.04
C SER A 227 29.16 -18.57 -23.79
N LYS A 228 30.17 -18.58 -24.67
CA LYS A 228 30.52 -19.73 -25.52
C LYS A 228 30.79 -21.01 -24.72
N ASN A 229 31.62 -20.92 -23.67
CA ASN A 229 31.99 -22.09 -22.85
C ASN A 229 30.77 -22.74 -22.18
N LYS A 230 29.80 -21.94 -21.72
CA LYS A 230 28.55 -22.47 -21.15
C LYS A 230 27.70 -23.14 -22.23
N ALA A 231 27.57 -22.52 -23.40
CA ALA A 231 26.83 -23.11 -24.53
C ALA A 231 27.43 -24.46 -24.97
N ILE A 232 28.76 -24.56 -25.05
CA ILE A 232 29.47 -25.82 -25.35
C ILE A 232 29.15 -26.88 -24.28
N ALA A 233 29.27 -26.55 -22.99
CA ALA A 233 28.97 -27.49 -21.91
C ALA A 233 27.52 -28.01 -21.96
N HIS A 234 26.56 -27.13 -22.25
CA HIS A 234 25.16 -27.49 -22.45
C HIS A 234 24.96 -28.40 -23.67
N PHE A 235 25.58 -28.07 -24.80
CA PHE A 235 25.52 -28.87 -26.01
C PHE A 235 26.12 -30.27 -25.81
N LEU A 236 27.29 -30.39 -25.19
CA LEU A 236 27.91 -31.69 -24.87
C LEU A 236 27.03 -32.52 -23.93
N SER A 237 26.27 -31.88 -23.04
CA SER A 237 25.26 -32.56 -22.24
C SER A 237 24.08 -33.08 -23.08
N MET A 238 23.66 -32.33 -24.10
CA MET A 238 22.66 -32.77 -25.07
C MET A 238 23.17 -33.93 -25.94
N GLU A 239 24.44 -33.91 -26.34
CA GLU A 239 25.05 -35.00 -27.10
C GLU A 239 25.05 -36.32 -26.31
N ARG A 240 25.32 -36.27 -24.99
CA ARG A 240 25.17 -37.44 -24.12
C ARG A 240 23.73 -37.98 -24.08
N LYS A 241 22.72 -37.12 -24.30
CA LYS A 241 21.31 -37.52 -24.39
C LYS A 241 20.98 -38.13 -25.75
N PHE A 242 21.54 -37.59 -26.84
CA PHE A 242 21.41 -38.15 -28.19
C PHE A 242 21.87 -39.61 -28.24
N ARG A 243 23.03 -39.92 -27.65
CA ARG A 243 23.55 -41.30 -27.55
C ARG A 243 22.62 -42.28 -26.85
N LYS A 244 21.73 -41.80 -25.96
CA LYS A 244 20.77 -42.63 -25.22
C LYS A 244 19.43 -42.79 -25.94
N ASN A 245 19.12 -41.94 -26.91
CA ASN A 245 17.82 -41.93 -27.59
C ASN A 245 17.97 -41.52 -29.06
N ASN A 246 18.10 -42.52 -29.93
CA ASN A 246 18.31 -42.33 -31.36
C ASN A 246 17.16 -41.58 -32.05
N SER A 247 15.89 -41.86 -31.68
CA SER A 247 14.74 -41.14 -32.23
C SER A 247 14.77 -39.65 -31.86
N PHE A 248 15.17 -39.32 -30.63
CA PHE A 248 15.33 -37.94 -30.20
C PHE A 248 16.45 -37.23 -30.96
N GLU A 249 17.58 -37.91 -31.21
CA GLU A 249 18.69 -37.38 -32.02
C GLU A 249 18.26 -37.08 -33.45
N GLN A 250 17.64 -38.03 -34.14
CA GLN A 250 17.17 -37.87 -35.53
C GLN A 250 16.22 -36.69 -35.67
N ASN A 251 15.23 -36.58 -34.77
CA ASN A 251 14.30 -35.45 -34.74
C ASN A 251 15.01 -34.11 -34.49
N TYR A 252 16.09 -34.11 -33.69
CA TYR A 252 16.86 -32.91 -33.40
C TYR A 252 17.70 -32.47 -34.61
N LYS A 253 18.34 -33.42 -35.29
CA LYS A 253 19.09 -33.20 -36.54
C LYS A 253 18.17 -32.63 -37.61
N ALA A 254 17.01 -33.25 -37.82
CA ALA A 254 16.00 -32.77 -38.76
C ALA A 254 15.58 -31.32 -38.45
N PHE A 255 15.40 -30.95 -37.18
CA PHE A 255 15.11 -29.57 -36.79
C PHE A 255 16.23 -28.59 -37.19
N ILE A 256 17.49 -28.93 -36.92
CA ILE A 256 18.63 -28.06 -37.24
C ILE A 256 18.79 -27.93 -38.77
N HIS A 257 18.68 -29.03 -39.50
CA HIS A 257 18.74 -29.04 -40.96
C HIS A 257 17.59 -28.23 -41.59
N GLU A 258 16.37 -28.30 -41.04
CA GLU A 258 15.25 -27.46 -41.50
C GLU A 258 15.54 -25.96 -41.29
N TYR A 259 16.17 -25.59 -40.17
CA TYR A 259 16.56 -24.19 -39.91
C TYR A 259 17.61 -23.68 -40.91
N LEU A 260 18.61 -24.51 -41.22
CA LEU A 260 19.64 -24.18 -42.21
C LEU A 260 19.06 -24.10 -43.63
N ALA A 261 18.24 -25.08 -44.03
CA ALA A 261 17.65 -25.14 -45.37
C ALA A 261 16.72 -23.95 -45.66
N LEU A 262 15.99 -23.48 -44.66
CA LEU A 262 15.12 -22.31 -44.78
C LEU A 262 15.86 -20.96 -44.62
N GLY A 263 17.18 -20.96 -44.41
CA GLY A 263 17.96 -19.74 -44.16
C GLY A 263 17.66 -19.05 -42.82
N HIS A 264 16.86 -19.68 -41.95
CA HIS A 264 16.55 -19.17 -40.61
C HIS A 264 17.75 -19.26 -39.65
N MET A 265 18.80 -19.97 -40.07
CA MET A 265 20.08 -20.11 -39.40
C MET A 265 21.17 -20.22 -40.47
N LYS A 266 22.37 -19.72 -40.18
CA LYS A 266 23.54 -19.85 -41.05
C LYS A 266 24.82 -20.05 -40.24
N PRO A 267 25.92 -20.54 -40.84
CA PRO A 267 27.24 -20.49 -40.21
C PRO A 267 27.56 -19.07 -39.74
N ALA A 268 28.10 -18.96 -38.53
CA ALA A 268 28.34 -17.65 -37.94
C ALA A 268 29.56 -16.98 -38.57
N ASP A 269 29.43 -15.68 -38.88
CA ASP A 269 30.55 -14.89 -39.38
C ASP A 269 31.52 -14.56 -38.23
N SER A 270 32.83 -14.62 -38.50
CA SER A 270 33.88 -14.27 -37.53
C SER A 270 34.22 -12.79 -37.64
N MET A 271 33.38 -11.91 -37.08
CA MET A 271 33.47 -10.45 -37.33
C MET A 271 34.08 -9.61 -36.20
N GLY A 272 34.61 -10.19 -35.12
CA GLY A 272 35.22 -9.40 -34.02
C GLY A 272 34.25 -8.44 -33.32
N ARG A 273 32.94 -8.59 -33.57
CA ARG A 273 31.85 -7.84 -32.94
C ARG A 273 31.41 -8.55 -31.65
N LEU A 274 30.53 -7.91 -30.88
CA LEU A 274 29.95 -8.52 -29.69
C LEU A 274 29.12 -9.75 -30.07
N GLU A 275 29.39 -10.87 -29.41
CA GLU A 275 28.71 -12.14 -29.67
C GLU A 275 28.06 -12.69 -28.41
N CYS A 276 26.92 -13.35 -28.56
CA CYS A 276 26.30 -14.08 -27.47
C CYS A 276 25.80 -15.45 -27.95
N TYR A 277 26.28 -16.49 -27.30
CA TYR A 277 25.84 -17.88 -27.50
C TYR A 277 24.67 -18.21 -26.56
N ILE A 278 23.58 -18.71 -27.13
CA ILE A 278 22.35 -19.10 -26.47
C ILE A 278 22.29 -20.62 -26.39
N PRO A 279 22.32 -21.23 -25.19
CA PRO A 279 22.16 -22.67 -25.05
C PRO A 279 20.79 -23.14 -25.54
N HIS A 280 20.74 -24.32 -26.13
CA HIS A 280 19.50 -24.93 -26.62
C HIS A 280 19.33 -26.37 -26.14
N HIS A 281 18.08 -26.80 -25.99
CA HIS A 281 17.73 -28.16 -25.59
C HIS A 281 16.39 -28.57 -26.19
N GLY A 282 16.10 -29.87 -26.20
CA GLY A 282 14.89 -30.41 -26.84
C GLY A 282 13.88 -30.92 -25.83
N VAL A 283 12.63 -30.52 -26.01
CA VAL A 283 11.47 -30.98 -25.24
C VAL A 283 10.58 -31.83 -26.15
N GLN A 284 10.37 -33.09 -25.79
CA GLN A 284 9.45 -33.96 -26.52
C GLN A 284 8.01 -33.64 -26.15
N ARG A 285 7.17 -33.54 -27.17
CA ARG A 285 5.71 -33.39 -27.08
C ARG A 285 5.08 -34.51 -27.89
N PRO A 286 4.89 -35.71 -27.30
CA PRO A 286 4.32 -36.86 -28.00
C PRO A 286 2.92 -36.58 -28.58
N GLU A 287 2.20 -35.63 -27.98
CA GLU A 287 0.83 -35.26 -28.33
C GLU A 287 0.74 -34.19 -29.44
N SER A 288 1.87 -33.69 -29.94
CA SER A 288 1.91 -32.65 -30.98
C SER A 288 1.60 -33.24 -32.35
N THR A 289 0.61 -32.68 -33.06
CA THR A 289 0.21 -33.14 -34.39
C THR A 289 1.24 -32.85 -35.48
N THR A 290 2.14 -31.88 -35.31
CA THR A 290 3.08 -31.44 -36.35
C THR A 290 4.54 -31.76 -36.09
N THR A 291 5.00 -31.71 -34.84
CA THR A 291 6.40 -32.06 -34.50
C THR A 291 6.47 -32.63 -33.09
N ALA A 292 6.93 -33.87 -32.96
CA ALA A 292 7.13 -34.54 -31.68
C ALA A 292 8.25 -33.90 -30.83
N LEU A 293 9.10 -33.06 -31.44
CA LEU A 293 10.21 -32.36 -30.78
C LEU A 293 10.07 -30.85 -30.95
N ARG A 294 10.21 -30.11 -29.84
CA ARG A 294 10.42 -28.66 -29.84
C ARG A 294 11.78 -28.34 -29.24
N VAL A 295 12.66 -27.70 -30.00
CA VAL A 295 13.89 -27.12 -29.48
C VAL A 295 13.55 -25.83 -28.73
N VAL A 296 14.25 -25.54 -27.65
CA VAL A 296 14.06 -24.37 -26.79
C VAL A 296 15.40 -23.68 -26.65
N PHE A 297 15.44 -22.39 -26.98
CA PHE A 297 16.60 -21.52 -26.84
C PHE A 297 16.52 -20.75 -25.51
N ASN A 298 17.58 -20.81 -24.71
CA ASN A 298 17.60 -20.22 -23.36
C ASN A 298 18.29 -18.85 -23.35
N GLY A 299 17.55 -17.80 -23.74
CA GLY A 299 18.03 -16.41 -23.71
C GLY A 299 18.30 -15.85 -22.31
N SER A 300 17.86 -16.56 -21.26
CA SER A 300 18.09 -16.19 -19.85
C SER A 300 19.37 -16.79 -19.26
N CYS A 301 20.15 -17.53 -20.05
CA CYS A 301 21.43 -18.05 -19.59
C CYS A 301 22.41 -16.88 -19.32
N LYS A 302 22.87 -16.75 -18.07
CA LYS A 302 23.79 -15.67 -17.70
C LYS A 302 25.16 -15.88 -18.34
N THR A 303 25.72 -14.81 -18.89
CA THR A 303 27.10 -14.76 -19.43
C THR A 303 28.14 -14.71 -18.28
N SER A 304 29.43 -14.54 -18.59
CA SER A 304 30.50 -14.46 -17.59
C SER A 304 30.41 -13.25 -16.64
N THR A 305 29.70 -12.19 -17.03
CA THR A 305 29.45 -10.98 -16.22
C THR A 305 28.26 -11.13 -15.27
N GLY A 306 27.47 -12.21 -15.38
CA GLY A 306 26.26 -12.42 -14.59
C GLY A 306 24.97 -11.87 -15.23
N SER A 307 25.05 -11.12 -16.34
CA SER A 307 23.88 -10.71 -17.16
C SER A 307 23.64 -11.70 -18.30
N SER A 308 22.39 -11.93 -18.66
CA SER A 308 21.95 -12.68 -19.84
C SER A 308 21.46 -11.75 -20.94
N LEU A 309 21.30 -12.30 -22.14
CA LEU A 309 20.72 -11.59 -23.27
C LEU A 309 19.30 -11.05 -22.95
N ASN A 310 18.51 -11.79 -22.17
CA ASN A 310 17.19 -11.33 -21.74
C ASN A 310 17.22 -10.17 -20.72
N ASP A 311 18.26 -10.07 -19.90
CA ASP A 311 18.37 -8.98 -18.91
C ASP A 311 18.67 -7.63 -19.59
N VAL A 312 19.41 -7.67 -20.69
CA VAL A 312 19.80 -6.48 -21.46
C VAL A 312 18.80 -6.08 -22.54
N MET A 313 17.66 -6.79 -22.66
CA MET A 313 16.58 -6.45 -23.57
C MET A 313 15.39 -5.81 -22.84
N TYR A 314 14.74 -4.86 -23.53
CA TYR A 314 13.37 -4.47 -23.20
C TYR A 314 12.42 -5.65 -23.49
N ALA A 315 11.41 -5.85 -22.64
CA ALA A 315 10.33 -6.80 -22.95
C ALA A 315 9.40 -6.26 -24.05
N GLY A 316 9.20 -4.94 -24.05
CA GLY A 316 8.08 -4.31 -24.74
C GLY A 316 6.76 -4.54 -24.00
N PRO A 317 5.72 -3.78 -24.33
CA PRO A 317 4.41 -3.91 -23.71
C PRO A 317 3.79 -5.27 -24.05
N ASN A 318 2.94 -5.76 -23.16
CA ASN A 318 2.14 -6.94 -23.44
C ASN A 318 1.04 -6.58 -24.45
N LEU A 319 1.30 -6.87 -25.73
CA LEU A 319 0.35 -6.64 -26.83
C LEU A 319 -0.63 -7.80 -27.04
N GLN A 320 -0.50 -8.88 -26.26
CA GLN A 320 -1.35 -10.05 -26.39
C GLN A 320 -2.77 -9.72 -25.90
N GLN A 321 -3.76 -10.08 -26.72
CA GLN A 321 -5.16 -9.92 -26.35
C GLN A 321 -5.51 -10.83 -25.17
N ASP A 322 -6.37 -10.33 -24.29
CA ASP A 322 -6.89 -11.13 -23.18
C ASP A 322 -7.73 -12.30 -23.73
N LEU A 323 -7.32 -13.53 -23.41
CA LEU A 323 -7.98 -14.74 -23.92
C LEU A 323 -9.46 -14.80 -23.52
N GLN A 324 -9.82 -14.29 -22.34
CA GLN A 324 -11.21 -14.24 -21.89
C GLN A 324 -12.03 -13.35 -22.84
N GLU A 325 -11.50 -12.18 -23.22
CA GLU A 325 -12.18 -11.29 -24.16
C GLU A 325 -12.28 -11.90 -25.54
N LEU A 326 -11.19 -12.50 -26.03
CA LEU A 326 -11.17 -13.14 -27.33
C LEU A 326 -12.21 -14.25 -27.41
N LEU A 327 -12.32 -15.09 -26.37
CA LEU A 327 -13.34 -16.12 -26.30
C LEU A 327 -14.75 -15.54 -26.26
N ILE A 328 -15.02 -14.50 -25.45
CA ILE A 328 -16.35 -13.86 -25.41
C ILE A 328 -16.72 -13.27 -26.78
N LYS A 329 -15.80 -12.53 -27.42
CA LYS A 329 -15.98 -11.99 -28.78
C LYS A 329 -16.22 -13.11 -29.79
N TRP A 330 -15.49 -14.22 -29.68
CA TRP A 330 -15.63 -15.33 -30.59
C TRP A 330 -16.96 -16.08 -30.44
N ARG A 331 -17.49 -16.17 -29.22
CA ARG A 331 -18.81 -16.77 -28.92
C ARG A 331 -20.00 -16.03 -29.53
N GLN A 332 -19.83 -14.78 -29.99
CA GLN A 332 -20.91 -14.00 -30.60
C GLN A 332 -21.31 -14.51 -31.99
N PHE A 333 -20.40 -15.17 -32.72
CA PHE A 333 -20.66 -15.56 -34.10
C PHE A 333 -21.34 -16.92 -34.18
N GLU A 334 -22.29 -17.10 -35.09
CA GLU A 334 -22.93 -18.40 -35.37
C GLU A 334 -21.96 -19.31 -36.15
N ILE A 335 -21.20 -18.72 -37.09
CA ILE A 335 -20.22 -19.40 -37.93
C ILE A 335 -18.83 -18.97 -37.50
N VAL A 336 -17.97 -19.91 -37.15
CA VAL A 336 -16.64 -19.62 -36.60
C VAL A 336 -15.55 -20.44 -37.26
N PHE A 337 -14.34 -19.90 -37.23
CA PHE A 337 -13.14 -20.61 -37.64
C PHE A 337 -11.96 -20.27 -36.73
N THR A 338 -10.98 -21.17 -36.70
CA THR A 338 -9.67 -20.98 -36.07
C THR A 338 -8.56 -21.36 -37.04
N ALA A 339 -7.41 -20.71 -36.96
CA ALA A 339 -6.21 -21.07 -37.73
C ALA A 339 -4.92 -20.80 -36.94
N ASP A 340 -3.82 -21.41 -37.34
CA ASP A 340 -2.47 -21.26 -36.77
C ASP A 340 -1.54 -20.58 -37.78
N ILE A 341 -0.79 -19.56 -37.36
CA ILE A 341 0.29 -19.00 -38.18
C ILE A 341 1.48 -19.96 -38.16
N GLU A 342 1.84 -20.48 -39.33
CA GLU A 342 2.97 -21.36 -39.46
C GLU A 342 4.27 -20.66 -39.06
N LYS A 343 4.93 -21.21 -38.03
CA LYS A 343 6.29 -20.81 -37.64
C LYS A 343 6.40 -19.29 -37.41
N MET A 344 5.36 -18.68 -36.82
CA MET A 344 5.19 -17.23 -36.68
C MET A 344 6.49 -16.43 -36.43
N PHE A 345 7.23 -16.74 -35.37
CA PHE A 345 8.48 -16.03 -35.04
C PHE A 345 9.56 -16.12 -36.13
N ARG A 346 9.61 -17.25 -36.85
CA ARG A 346 10.59 -17.50 -37.93
C ARG A 346 10.26 -16.74 -39.21
N GLN A 347 9.07 -16.14 -39.34
CA GLN A 347 8.73 -15.31 -40.49
C GLN A 347 9.26 -13.88 -40.36
N ILE A 348 9.81 -13.52 -39.19
CA ILE A 348 10.31 -12.17 -38.88
C ILE A 348 11.84 -12.23 -38.80
N TRP A 349 12.51 -11.47 -39.67
CA TRP A 349 13.96 -11.43 -39.77
C TRP A 349 14.57 -10.53 -38.69
N ILE A 350 15.76 -10.89 -38.23
CA ILE A 350 16.58 -10.06 -37.35
C ILE A 350 17.65 -9.40 -38.21
N HIS A 351 17.82 -8.09 -38.02
CA HIS A 351 18.86 -7.32 -38.69
C HIS A 351 20.25 -7.91 -38.49
N GLN A 352 21.09 -7.88 -39.53
CA GLN A 352 22.38 -8.59 -39.57
C GLN A 352 23.31 -8.29 -38.37
N ASP A 353 23.39 -7.04 -37.89
CA ASP A 353 24.28 -6.73 -36.77
C ASP A 353 23.84 -7.37 -35.44
N ASP A 354 22.57 -7.73 -35.30
CA ASP A 354 22.01 -8.27 -34.06
C ASP A 354 22.01 -9.80 -34.06
N GLN A 355 22.19 -10.44 -35.23
CA GLN A 355 22.21 -11.90 -35.37
C GLN A 355 23.36 -12.55 -34.59
N LEU A 356 24.49 -11.85 -34.43
CA LEU A 356 25.66 -12.33 -33.66
C LEU A 356 25.37 -12.46 -32.16
N LEU A 357 24.30 -11.83 -31.67
CA LEU A 357 23.83 -11.98 -30.29
C LEU A 357 22.97 -13.23 -30.10
N GLN A 358 22.68 -13.97 -31.17
CA GLN A 358 21.85 -15.18 -31.18
C GLN A 358 22.61 -16.37 -31.78
N LYS A 359 23.86 -16.59 -31.34
CA LYS A 359 24.68 -17.75 -31.75
C LYS A 359 24.30 -19.01 -31.00
N ILE A 360 24.51 -20.17 -31.61
CA ILE A 360 24.38 -21.50 -31.00
C ILE A 360 25.58 -22.38 -31.38
N ILE A 361 25.79 -23.46 -30.64
CA ILE A 361 26.84 -24.44 -30.90
C ILE A 361 26.22 -25.73 -31.39
N TRP A 362 26.70 -26.24 -32.52
CA TRP A 362 26.20 -27.50 -33.09
C TRP A 362 27.30 -28.30 -33.78
N ARG A 363 27.13 -29.62 -33.83
CA ARG A 363 27.83 -30.51 -34.76
C ARG A 363 26.94 -31.72 -35.05
N ASP A 364 27.00 -32.23 -36.27
CA ASP A 364 26.18 -33.37 -36.70
C ASP A 364 26.72 -34.71 -36.15
N CYS A 365 28.05 -34.83 -36.06
CA CYS A 365 28.73 -36.03 -35.58
C CYS A 365 29.72 -35.68 -34.45
N PRO A 366 29.88 -36.52 -33.41
CA PRO A 366 30.85 -36.30 -32.34
C PRO A 366 32.32 -36.20 -32.80
N SER A 367 32.63 -36.78 -33.97
CA SER A 367 33.92 -36.71 -34.63
C SER A 367 34.16 -35.38 -35.36
N SER A 368 33.10 -34.62 -35.66
CA SER A 368 33.20 -33.32 -36.32
C SER A 368 33.57 -32.22 -35.33
N ALA A 369 34.22 -31.18 -35.84
CA ALA A 369 34.46 -29.95 -35.09
C ALA A 369 33.13 -29.27 -34.72
N LEU A 370 33.10 -28.61 -33.55
CA LEU A 370 31.97 -27.78 -33.15
C LEU A 370 31.87 -26.57 -34.09
N GLN A 371 30.68 -26.31 -34.58
CA GLN A 371 30.37 -25.19 -35.45
C GLN A 371 29.61 -24.12 -34.68
N ASP A 372 29.97 -22.86 -34.95
CA ASP A 372 29.23 -21.70 -34.51
C ASP A 372 28.17 -21.40 -35.56
N LEU A 373 26.89 -21.45 -35.19
CA LEU A 373 25.77 -21.10 -36.05
C LEU A 373 25.09 -19.85 -35.48
N GLN A 374 24.56 -18.97 -36.33
CA GLN A 374 23.78 -17.80 -35.91
C GLN A 374 22.34 -17.90 -36.39
N LEU A 375 21.40 -17.50 -35.52
CA LEU A 375 19.98 -17.44 -35.83
C LEU A 375 19.66 -16.12 -36.55
N CYS A 376 18.92 -16.21 -37.65
CA CYS A 376 18.62 -15.05 -38.52
C CYS A 376 17.22 -14.45 -38.29
N THR A 377 16.38 -15.10 -37.49
CA THR A 377 14.97 -14.74 -37.29
C THR A 377 14.68 -14.50 -35.82
N VAL A 378 13.52 -13.93 -35.50
CA VAL A 378 13.11 -13.72 -34.10
C VAL A 378 13.09 -15.06 -33.38
N THR A 379 13.92 -15.19 -32.35
CA THR A 379 14.07 -16.44 -31.60
C THR A 379 13.15 -16.47 -30.39
N TYR A 380 12.21 -17.42 -30.37
CA TYR A 380 11.39 -17.68 -29.19
C TYR A 380 12.28 -18.08 -27.99
N GLY A 381 11.93 -17.60 -26.80
CA GLY A 381 12.78 -17.72 -25.60
C GLY A 381 13.63 -16.48 -25.31
N THR A 382 13.68 -15.53 -26.24
CA THR A 382 14.12 -14.15 -25.94
C THR A 382 12.97 -13.34 -25.33
N LYS A 383 13.32 -12.37 -24.47
CA LYS A 383 12.36 -11.56 -23.70
C LYS A 383 11.44 -10.72 -24.59
N ALA A 384 11.96 -10.18 -25.68
CA ALA A 384 11.23 -9.32 -26.60
C ALA A 384 10.44 -10.08 -27.70
N ALA A 385 10.64 -11.40 -27.87
CA ALA A 385 10.05 -12.13 -28.99
C ALA A 385 8.52 -12.01 -29.10
N PRO A 386 7.72 -12.11 -28.02
CA PRO A 386 6.26 -11.94 -28.10
C PRO A 386 5.87 -10.54 -28.58
N PHE A 387 6.51 -9.50 -28.05
CA PHE A 387 6.30 -8.12 -28.46
C PHE A 387 6.62 -7.93 -29.94
N LEU A 388 7.82 -8.34 -30.39
CA LEU A 388 8.25 -8.20 -31.78
C LEU A 388 7.27 -8.90 -32.73
N ALA A 389 6.82 -10.11 -32.38
CA ALA A 389 5.90 -10.87 -33.21
C ALA A 389 4.52 -10.20 -33.34
N MET A 390 3.95 -9.75 -32.21
CA MET A 390 2.63 -9.12 -32.20
C MET A 390 2.65 -7.71 -32.80
N MET A 391 3.71 -6.94 -32.54
CA MET A 391 3.88 -5.61 -33.12
C MET A 391 4.06 -5.69 -34.64
N THR A 392 4.72 -6.74 -35.15
CA THR A 392 4.85 -6.97 -36.60
C THR A 392 3.51 -7.27 -37.26
N LEU A 393 2.62 -8.05 -36.63
CA LEU A 393 1.28 -8.26 -37.16
C LEU A 393 0.45 -6.97 -37.15
N LYS A 394 0.58 -6.13 -36.10
CA LYS A 394 -0.06 -4.80 -36.08
C LYS A 394 0.52 -3.88 -37.14
N ARG A 395 1.83 -3.94 -37.37
CA ARG A 395 2.49 -3.16 -38.43
C ARG A 395 1.98 -3.58 -39.80
N LEU A 396 1.87 -4.89 -40.06
CA LEU A 396 1.27 -5.43 -41.28
C LEU A 396 -0.16 -4.92 -41.48
N ALA A 397 -1.00 -4.98 -40.45
CA ALA A 397 -2.36 -4.45 -40.52
C ALA A 397 -2.39 -2.95 -40.86
N ASN A 398 -1.46 -2.17 -40.33
CA ASN A 398 -1.38 -0.73 -40.60
C ASN A 398 -0.85 -0.43 -42.02
N ASP A 399 0.19 -1.14 -42.47
CA ASP A 399 0.78 -0.96 -43.79
C ASP A 399 -0.22 -1.35 -44.90
N GLU A 400 -1.07 -2.35 -44.65
CA GLU A 400 -2.09 -2.83 -45.58
C GLU A 400 -3.45 -2.11 -45.46
N ARG A 401 -3.62 -1.20 -44.48
CA ARG A 401 -4.90 -0.49 -44.22
C ARG A 401 -5.39 0.34 -45.41
N ARG A 402 -4.49 0.76 -46.29
CA ARG A 402 -4.81 1.58 -47.49
C ARG A 402 -5.00 0.74 -48.76
N ASN A 403 -4.80 -0.56 -48.68
CA ASN A 403 -4.96 -1.48 -49.80
C ASN A 403 -6.39 -2.05 -49.83
N ASP A 404 -6.66 -2.92 -50.79
CA ASP A 404 -7.99 -3.49 -51.08
C ASP A 404 -8.36 -4.63 -50.10
N TYR A 405 -8.37 -4.33 -48.80
CA TYR A 405 -8.82 -5.24 -47.73
C TYR A 405 -9.98 -4.63 -46.96
N SER A 406 -10.95 -5.47 -46.56
CA SER A 406 -12.06 -4.99 -45.73
C SER A 406 -11.55 -4.48 -44.38
N THR A 407 -12.29 -3.52 -43.82
CA THR A 407 -12.01 -3.03 -42.45
C THR A 407 -12.09 -4.17 -41.43
N THR A 408 -12.96 -5.16 -41.66
CA THR A 408 -13.10 -6.35 -40.81
C THR A 408 -11.83 -7.19 -40.81
N ALA A 409 -11.22 -7.48 -41.97
CA ALA A 409 -9.98 -8.25 -42.03
C ALA A 409 -8.83 -7.57 -41.27
N ILE A 410 -8.67 -6.25 -41.45
CA ILE A 410 -7.67 -5.45 -40.74
C ILE A 410 -7.90 -5.50 -39.22
N GLN A 411 -9.13 -5.28 -38.76
CA GLN A 411 -9.48 -5.32 -37.34
C GLN A 411 -9.32 -6.72 -36.73
N THR A 412 -9.64 -7.76 -37.49
CA THR A 412 -9.45 -9.16 -37.08
C THR A 412 -7.96 -9.45 -36.86
N LEU A 413 -7.07 -9.01 -37.76
CA LEU A 413 -5.63 -9.17 -37.55
C LEU A 413 -5.12 -8.42 -36.30
N GLU A 414 -5.64 -7.22 -36.03
CA GLU A 414 -5.25 -6.41 -34.86
C GLU A 414 -5.77 -6.96 -33.51
N LYS A 415 -6.95 -7.59 -33.50
CA LYS A 415 -7.72 -7.85 -32.27
C LYS A 415 -8.12 -9.32 -32.04
N ALA A 416 -7.98 -10.20 -33.03
CA ALA A 416 -8.43 -11.60 -32.94
C ALA A 416 -7.31 -12.64 -32.86
N MET A 417 -6.05 -12.18 -32.81
CA MET A 417 -4.87 -13.04 -32.66
C MET A 417 -4.54 -13.26 -31.19
N TYR A 418 -4.36 -14.53 -30.81
CA TYR A 418 -3.77 -14.94 -29.54
C TYR A 418 -2.46 -15.68 -29.80
N MET A 419 -1.34 -14.94 -29.77
CA MET A 419 -0.04 -15.41 -30.27
C MET A 419 -0.15 -15.88 -31.73
N ASP A 420 0.08 -17.17 -31.98
CA ASP A 420 0.04 -17.83 -33.27
C ASP A 420 -1.38 -18.27 -33.68
N ASP A 421 -2.34 -18.30 -32.75
CA ASP A 421 -3.70 -18.75 -33.01
C ASP A 421 -4.64 -17.59 -33.38
N LEU A 422 -5.36 -17.73 -34.49
CA LEU A 422 -6.46 -16.87 -34.93
C LEU A 422 -7.79 -17.47 -34.45
N LEU A 423 -8.65 -16.66 -33.82
CA LEU A 423 -9.99 -17.07 -33.41
C LEU A 423 -11.02 -16.02 -33.82
N TYR A 424 -11.84 -16.32 -34.84
CA TYR A 424 -12.85 -15.37 -35.31
C TYR A 424 -14.05 -16.07 -35.97
N GLY A 425 -15.01 -15.28 -36.48
CA GLY A 425 -16.20 -15.79 -37.14
C GLY A 425 -17.01 -14.71 -37.84
N ALA A 426 -18.19 -15.08 -38.30
CA ALA A 426 -19.15 -14.16 -38.91
C ALA A 426 -20.61 -14.63 -38.71
N HIS A 427 -21.57 -13.80 -39.12
CA HIS A 427 -23.01 -14.11 -39.03
C HIS A 427 -23.59 -14.74 -40.29
N SER A 428 -22.85 -14.73 -41.41
CA SER A 428 -23.25 -15.39 -42.65
C SER A 428 -22.09 -16.18 -43.26
N MET A 429 -22.42 -17.24 -44.01
CA MET A 429 -21.40 -18.07 -44.66
C MET A 429 -20.60 -17.29 -45.69
N THR A 430 -21.26 -16.41 -46.46
CA THR A 430 -20.62 -15.55 -47.45
C THR A 430 -19.57 -14.65 -46.80
N SER A 431 -19.96 -13.90 -45.76
CA SER A 431 -19.03 -13.03 -45.03
C SER A 431 -17.87 -13.80 -44.37
N ALA A 432 -18.11 -15.04 -43.93
CA ALA A 432 -17.06 -15.88 -43.34
C ALA A 432 -16.02 -16.31 -44.38
N LEU A 433 -16.46 -16.71 -45.58
CA LEU A 433 -15.60 -17.11 -46.69
C LEU A 433 -14.78 -15.94 -47.23
N GLU A 434 -15.42 -14.79 -47.43
CA GLU A 434 -14.75 -13.55 -47.86
C GLU A 434 -13.67 -13.15 -46.85
N LEU A 435 -14.02 -13.11 -45.55
CA LEU A 435 -13.08 -12.78 -44.49
C LEU A 435 -11.92 -13.78 -44.41
N GLN A 436 -12.19 -15.08 -44.55
CA GLN A 436 -11.14 -16.11 -44.57
C GLN A 436 -10.16 -15.87 -45.72
N GLN A 437 -10.66 -15.63 -46.94
CA GLN A 437 -9.82 -15.38 -48.12
C GLN A 437 -9.01 -14.08 -47.99
N GLU A 438 -9.62 -13.01 -47.47
CA GLU A 438 -8.91 -11.76 -47.20
C GLU A 438 -7.81 -11.94 -46.17
N LEU A 439 -8.07 -12.66 -45.07
CA LEU A 439 -7.06 -12.92 -44.04
C LEU A 439 -5.89 -13.76 -44.57
N ILE A 440 -6.16 -14.75 -45.41
CA ILE A 440 -5.10 -15.53 -46.09
C ILE A 440 -4.23 -14.60 -46.93
N ARG A 441 -4.84 -13.77 -47.80
CA ARG A 441 -4.09 -12.84 -48.65
C ARG A 441 -3.33 -11.79 -47.84
N LEU A 442 -3.97 -11.24 -46.80
CA LEU A 442 -3.40 -10.21 -45.92
C LEU A 442 -2.16 -10.73 -45.19
N LEU A 443 -2.26 -11.87 -44.51
CA LEU A 443 -1.12 -12.45 -43.80
C LEU A 443 -0.03 -12.92 -44.76
N GLN A 444 -0.41 -13.49 -45.92
CA GLN A 444 0.54 -13.91 -46.94
C GLN A 444 1.35 -12.73 -47.49
N SER A 445 0.78 -11.53 -47.58
CA SER A 445 1.50 -10.32 -48.00
C SER A 445 2.64 -9.94 -47.04
N GLY A 446 2.58 -10.39 -45.78
CA GLY A 446 3.64 -10.26 -44.77
C GLY A 446 4.53 -11.49 -44.63
N GLY A 447 4.36 -12.50 -45.50
CA GLY A 447 5.06 -13.78 -45.42
C GLY A 447 4.54 -14.74 -44.33
N PHE A 448 3.37 -14.47 -43.75
CA PHE A 448 2.75 -15.31 -42.74
C PHE A 448 1.72 -16.25 -43.38
N ASN A 449 1.98 -17.57 -43.32
CA ASN A 449 1.08 -18.58 -43.86
C ASN A 449 0.12 -19.10 -42.77
N LEU A 450 -1.19 -19.13 -43.05
CA LEU A 450 -2.21 -19.71 -42.16
C LEU A 450 -2.45 -21.19 -42.48
N ARG A 451 -2.47 -22.02 -41.45
CA ARG A 451 -2.71 -23.47 -41.55
C ARG A 451 -3.60 -23.98 -40.41
N LYS A 452 -3.90 -25.29 -40.42
CA LYS A 452 -4.70 -25.98 -39.38
C LYS A 452 -6.06 -25.32 -39.15
N TRP A 453 -6.75 -25.04 -40.25
CA TRP A 453 -8.10 -24.48 -40.20
C TRP A 453 -9.06 -25.45 -39.52
N ASN A 454 -9.82 -24.95 -38.54
CA ASN A 454 -10.97 -25.66 -37.98
C ASN A 454 -12.20 -24.75 -38.05
N SER A 455 -13.39 -25.31 -38.23
CA SER A 455 -14.65 -24.58 -38.30
C SER A 455 -15.82 -25.47 -37.87
N ASN A 456 -16.90 -24.85 -37.38
CA ASN A 456 -18.19 -25.54 -37.20
C ASN A 456 -18.97 -25.74 -38.50
N LYS A 457 -18.43 -25.27 -39.63
CA LYS A 457 -19.01 -25.40 -40.98
C LYS A 457 -17.99 -26.02 -41.92
N GLU A 458 -18.38 -27.07 -42.64
CA GLU A 458 -17.47 -27.82 -43.50
C GLU A 458 -17.01 -27.00 -44.72
N GLU A 459 -17.81 -26.03 -45.19
CA GLU A 459 -17.46 -25.20 -46.34
C GLU A 459 -16.17 -24.38 -46.12
N LEU A 460 -15.85 -24.05 -44.87
CA LEU A 460 -14.65 -23.27 -44.50
C LEU A 460 -13.37 -24.13 -44.39
N LEU A 461 -13.48 -25.46 -44.52
CA LEU A 461 -12.35 -26.40 -44.41
C LEU A 461 -11.77 -26.81 -45.78
N ASN A 462 -12.51 -26.60 -46.87
CA ASN A 462 -12.23 -27.17 -48.19
C ASN A 462 -11.07 -26.51 -48.97
N ILE A 463 -10.38 -25.50 -48.41
CA ILE A 463 -9.35 -24.73 -49.12
C ILE A 463 -7.98 -25.43 -49.10
N ASN A 464 -7.72 -26.32 -48.14
CA ASN A 464 -6.49 -27.09 -48.05
C ASN A 464 -6.84 -28.52 -47.63
N ASN A 465 -6.59 -29.52 -48.49
CA ASN A 465 -6.84 -30.97 -48.33
C ASN A 465 -6.28 -31.66 -47.06
N ASN A 466 -5.94 -30.92 -46.01
CA ASN A 466 -5.58 -31.46 -44.70
C ASN A 466 -6.85 -31.66 -43.86
N GLN A 467 -7.48 -32.82 -44.07
CA GLN A 467 -8.52 -33.37 -43.20
C GLN A 467 -7.94 -33.73 -41.82
N ASP A 468 -7.70 -32.74 -40.97
CA ASP A 468 -7.50 -32.97 -39.54
C ASP A 468 -8.72 -32.44 -38.81
N ASN A 469 -9.84 -33.18 -38.89
CA ASN A 469 -11.01 -32.99 -38.03
C ASN A 469 -10.60 -33.31 -36.58
N LYS A 470 -9.96 -32.36 -35.90
CA LYS A 470 -9.47 -32.51 -34.52
C LYS A 470 -10.08 -31.45 -33.61
N ASN A 471 -10.33 -31.83 -32.36
CA ASN A 471 -10.74 -30.91 -31.31
C ASN A 471 -9.70 -29.79 -31.16
N PHE A 472 -10.16 -28.54 -31.08
CA PHE A 472 -9.28 -27.39 -30.86
C PHE A 472 -9.08 -27.18 -29.36
N ASN A 473 -7.85 -27.33 -28.89
CA ASN A 473 -7.49 -27.12 -27.49
C ASN A 473 -6.93 -25.71 -27.30
N PHE A 474 -7.52 -24.92 -26.41
CA PHE A 474 -7.05 -23.56 -26.13
C PHE A 474 -5.72 -23.60 -25.38
N LYS A 475 -4.70 -22.91 -25.92
CA LYS A 475 -3.39 -22.76 -25.27
C LYS A 475 -3.44 -21.67 -24.19
N HIS A 476 -2.63 -21.81 -23.15
CA HIS A 476 -2.32 -20.76 -22.18
C HIS A 476 -0.92 -20.22 -22.46
N ALA A 477 -0.78 -18.88 -22.46
CA ALA A 477 0.43 -18.15 -22.87
C ALA A 477 1.77 -18.72 -22.37
N HIS A 478 1.80 -19.30 -21.16
CA HIS A 478 3.03 -19.79 -20.52
C HIS A 478 3.11 -21.32 -20.37
N SER A 479 2.12 -22.07 -20.85
CA SER A 479 2.12 -23.54 -20.79
C SER A 479 1.70 -24.14 -22.12
N SER A 480 2.57 -24.96 -22.70
CA SER A 480 2.22 -25.77 -23.87
C SER A 480 1.30 -26.96 -23.57
N LYS A 481 0.98 -27.17 -22.29
CA LYS A 481 0.04 -28.19 -21.83
C LYS A 481 -1.04 -27.44 -21.07
N THR A 482 -2.03 -26.94 -21.77
CA THR A 482 -3.23 -26.40 -21.14
C THR A 482 -4.37 -27.32 -21.48
N LEU A 483 -4.88 -27.97 -20.44
CA LEU A 483 -5.86 -29.05 -20.50
C LEU A 483 -6.99 -28.63 -19.59
N GLY A 484 -7.74 -27.66 -20.08
CA GLY A 484 -8.95 -27.17 -19.43
C GLY A 484 -10.05 -27.18 -20.47
N LEU A 485 -10.19 -26.08 -21.20
CA LEU A 485 -11.21 -25.89 -22.24
C LEU A 485 -10.78 -26.47 -23.60
N SER A 486 -11.68 -27.18 -24.27
CA SER A 486 -11.57 -27.68 -25.64
C SER A 486 -12.83 -27.30 -26.41
N TRP A 487 -12.71 -27.03 -27.71
CA TRP A 487 -13.84 -26.82 -28.60
C TRP A 487 -13.98 -28.00 -29.57
N ILE A 488 -15.18 -28.58 -29.58
CA ILE A 488 -15.55 -29.61 -30.55
C ILE A 488 -16.31 -28.92 -31.69
N SER A 489 -15.62 -28.77 -32.82
CA SER A 489 -16.04 -27.90 -33.91
C SER A 489 -17.37 -28.32 -34.53
N LYS A 490 -17.55 -29.61 -34.84
CA LYS A 490 -18.75 -30.13 -35.52
C LYS A 490 -20.05 -29.89 -34.75
N GLN A 491 -20.03 -30.09 -33.44
CA GLN A 491 -21.20 -29.89 -32.57
C GLN A 491 -21.31 -28.45 -32.04
N ASP A 492 -20.27 -27.64 -32.24
CA ASP A 492 -20.14 -26.28 -31.72
C ASP A 492 -20.29 -26.15 -30.19
N ILE A 493 -19.63 -27.06 -29.48
CA ILE A 493 -19.68 -27.14 -28.01
C ILE A 493 -18.29 -27.01 -27.40
N PHE A 494 -18.24 -26.37 -26.25
CA PHE A 494 -17.12 -26.46 -25.33
C PHE A 494 -17.22 -27.72 -24.49
N THR A 495 -16.08 -28.36 -24.31
CA THR A 495 -15.87 -29.48 -23.40
C THR A 495 -14.61 -29.25 -22.60
N PHE A 496 -14.41 -30.06 -21.58
CA PHE A 496 -13.20 -30.03 -20.76
C PHE A 496 -12.49 -31.37 -20.84
N GLN A 497 -11.16 -31.41 -20.71
CA GLN A 497 -10.39 -32.65 -20.75
C GLN A 497 -9.50 -32.78 -19.52
N THR A 498 -9.79 -33.75 -18.66
CA THR A 498 -9.02 -34.01 -17.44
C THR A 498 -7.91 -35.03 -17.68
N LYS A 499 -6.67 -34.54 -17.88
CA LYS A 499 -5.46 -35.39 -17.79
C LYS A 499 -4.97 -35.51 -16.35
N ILE A 500 -5.86 -35.99 -15.49
CA ILE A 500 -5.52 -36.36 -14.13
C ILE A 500 -4.92 -37.77 -14.20
N THR A 501 -3.60 -37.86 -14.07
CA THR A 501 -2.91 -39.14 -13.88
C THR A 501 -3.05 -39.58 -12.44
N ASP A 502 -3.45 -40.83 -12.24
CA ASP A 502 -3.36 -41.52 -10.95
C ASP A 502 -1.88 -41.86 -10.72
N SER A 503 -1.08 -40.87 -10.30
CA SER A 503 0.34 -41.08 -10.00
C SER A 503 0.52 -41.43 -8.53
N GLU A 504 1.28 -42.47 -8.24
CA GLU A 504 1.71 -42.90 -6.88
C GLU A 504 2.68 -41.90 -6.20
N LYS A 505 2.83 -40.69 -6.75
CA LYS A 505 3.71 -39.68 -6.15
C LYS A 505 3.08 -39.13 -4.88
N LYS A 506 3.93 -38.90 -3.86
CA LYS A 506 3.55 -38.23 -2.62
C LYS A 506 2.69 -36.99 -2.89
N CYS A 507 1.56 -36.89 -2.20
CA CYS A 507 0.68 -35.73 -2.29
C CYS A 507 1.32 -34.57 -1.51
N THR A 508 1.91 -33.62 -2.21
CA THR A 508 2.56 -32.44 -1.62
C THR A 508 1.82 -31.18 -2.04
N LYS A 509 2.07 -30.08 -1.34
CA LYS A 509 1.54 -28.76 -1.71
C LYS A 509 1.88 -28.38 -3.15
N ARG A 510 3.07 -28.73 -3.64
CA ARG A 510 3.51 -28.50 -5.02
C ARG A 510 2.75 -29.37 -6.02
N SER A 511 2.58 -30.67 -5.75
CA SER A 511 1.87 -31.56 -6.68
C SER A 511 0.39 -31.17 -6.77
N LEU A 512 -0.24 -30.82 -5.64
CA LEU A 512 -1.62 -30.33 -5.60
C LEU A 512 -1.81 -29.06 -6.45
N LEU A 513 -0.99 -28.02 -6.25
CA LEU A 513 -1.09 -26.78 -7.04
C LEU A 513 -0.89 -27.05 -8.54
N SER A 514 0.09 -27.90 -8.87
CA SER A 514 0.36 -28.27 -10.26
C SER A 514 -0.79 -29.05 -10.90
N GLU A 515 -1.55 -29.84 -10.13
CA GLU A 515 -2.74 -30.54 -10.63
C GLU A 515 -3.90 -29.57 -10.79
N ILE A 516 -4.23 -28.76 -9.78
CA ILE A 516 -5.32 -27.75 -9.81
C ILE A 516 -5.12 -26.74 -10.95
N SER A 517 -3.89 -26.34 -11.23
CA SER A 517 -3.59 -25.37 -12.29
C SER A 517 -3.84 -25.92 -13.70
N LYS A 518 -4.07 -27.24 -13.86
CA LYS A 518 -4.40 -27.82 -15.17
C LYS A 518 -5.81 -27.44 -15.60
N GLN A 519 -6.75 -27.31 -14.65
CA GLN A 519 -8.15 -26.97 -14.89
C GLN A 519 -8.26 -25.48 -15.28
N PHE A 520 -7.94 -25.21 -16.53
CA PHE A 520 -7.96 -23.88 -17.10
C PHE A 520 -9.37 -23.50 -17.58
N ASP A 521 -9.98 -22.53 -16.90
CA ASP A 521 -11.33 -22.03 -17.19
C ASP A 521 -11.31 -20.51 -17.37
N PRO A 522 -10.93 -20.01 -18.58
CA PRO A 522 -10.68 -18.59 -18.81
C PRO A 522 -11.94 -17.71 -18.69
N ILE A 523 -13.11 -18.25 -18.98
CA ILE A 523 -14.40 -17.54 -18.96
C ILE A 523 -15.27 -17.89 -17.74
N GLY A 524 -14.86 -18.85 -16.90
CA GLY A 524 -15.55 -19.19 -15.65
C GLY A 524 -16.74 -20.13 -15.79
N LEU A 525 -16.82 -20.93 -16.86
CA LEU A 525 -17.96 -21.83 -17.09
C LEU A 525 -18.10 -22.91 -15.99
N ILE A 526 -16.98 -23.33 -15.41
CA ILE A 526 -16.92 -24.30 -14.31
C ILE A 526 -16.45 -23.63 -13.01
N ALA A 527 -16.70 -22.32 -12.87
CA ALA A 527 -16.38 -21.52 -11.69
C ALA A 527 -16.80 -22.17 -10.34
N PRO A 528 -17.98 -22.83 -10.23
CA PRO A 528 -18.37 -23.53 -9.01
C PRO A 528 -17.41 -24.67 -8.62
N ILE A 529 -16.83 -25.37 -9.60
CA ILE A 529 -15.89 -26.46 -9.37
C ILE A 529 -14.52 -25.90 -9.03
N THR A 530 -14.03 -24.93 -9.82
CA THR A 530 -12.71 -24.32 -9.58
C THR A 530 -12.66 -23.62 -8.22
N LEU A 531 -13.77 -23.07 -7.73
CA LEU A 531 -13.88 -22.55 -6.37
C LEU A 531 -13.57 -23.62 -5.31
N ARG A 532 -14.10 -24.83 -5.44
CA ARG A 532 -13.81 -25.91 -4.47
C ARG A 532 -12.33 -26.27 -4.44
N LEU A 533 -11.68 -26.28 -5.61
CA LEU A 533 -10.23 -26.51 -5.71
C LEU A 533 -9.43 -25.38 -5.03
N LYS A 534 -9.84 -24.13 -5.25
CA LYS A 534 -9.26 -22.94 -4.60
C LYS A 534 -9.40 -23.02 -3.08
N LEU A 535 -10.58 -23.40 -2.58
CA LEU A 535 -10.84 -23.55 -1.15
C LEU A 535 -9.99 -24.65 -0.52
N LEU A 536 -9.80 -25.78 -1.20
CA LEU A 536 -8.89 -26.85 -0.75
C LEU A 536 -7.44 -26.34 -0.68
N PHE A 537 -6.97 -25.64 -1.70
CA PHE A 537 -5.62 -25.08 -1.70
C PHE A 537 -5.44 -24.01 -0.61
N GLN A 538 -6.47 -23.20 -0.33
CA GLN A 538 -6.47 -22.24 0.77
C GLN A 538 -6.32 -22.94 2.13
N LYS A 539 -7.02 -24.06 2.35
CA LYS A 539 -6.85 -24.89 3.57
C LYS A 539 -5.40 -25.39 3.71
N VAL A 540 -4.83 -25.96 2.63
CA VAL A 540 -3.42 -26.40 2.60
C VAL A 540 -2.46 -25.24 2.90
N TRP A 541 -2.76 -24.05 2.39
CA TRP A 541 -1.96 -22.86 2.61
C TRP A 541 -1.93 -22.45 4.08
N GLN A 542 -3.06 -22.57 4.78
CA GLN A 542 -3.19 -22.23 6.21
C GLN A 542 -2.37 -23.16 7.13
N LEU A 543 -2.06 -24.39 6.69
CA LEU A 543 -1.23 -25.33 7.45
C LEU A 543 0.25 -24.92 7.55
N ASN A 544 0.69 -23.91 6.78
CA ASN A 544 2.09 -23.42 6.77
C ASN A 544 3.15 -24.49 6.44
N LEU A 545 2.77 -25.52 5.67
CA LEU A 545 3.67 -26.56 5.15
C LEU A 545 4.65 -26.00 4.10
N GLN A 546 5.84 -26.60 4.01
CA GLN A 546 6.77 -26.36 2.89
C GLN A 546 6.21 -26.98 1.60
N TRP A 547 6.79 -26.60 0.46
CA TRP A 547 6.30 -26.99 -0.87
C TRP A 547 6.29 -28.50 -1.13
N ASP A 548 7.28 -29.20 -0.59
CA ASP A 548 7.51 -30.62 -0.84
C ASP A 548 7.21 -31.48 0.40
N ASP A 549 6.63 -30.88 1.45
CA ASP A 549 6.10 -31.60 2.60
C ASP A 549 4.84 -32.38 2.19
N GLU A 550 4.66 -33.54 2.80
CA GLU A 550 3.49 -34.40 2.60
C GLU A 550 2.26 -33.78 3.27
N LEU A 551 1.13 -33.81 2.55
CA LEU A 551 -0.13 -33.26 3.07
C LEU A 551 -0.73 -34.18 4.16
N PRO A 552 -1.43 -33.65 5.16
CA PRO A 552 -2.13 -34.48 6.15
C PRO A 552 -3.14 -35.41 5.50
N GLU A 553 -3.33 -36.61 6.08
CA GLU A 553 -4.19 -37.67 5.55
C GLU A 553 -5.61 -37.17 5.25
N GLU A 554 -6.20 -36.35 6.13
CA GLU A 554 -7.52 -35.74 5.94
C GLU A 554 -7.62 -34.94 4.62
N ILE A 555 -6.59 -34.16 4.29
CA ILE A 555 -6.53 -33.37 3.06
C ILE A 555 -6.28 -34.27 1.86
N GLN A 556 -5.46 -35.32 2.02
CA GLN A 556 -5.23 -36.29 0.95
C GLN A 556 -6.55 -36.98 0.56
N VAL A 557 -7.34 -37.42 1.54
CA VAL A 557 -8.65 -38.03 1.31
C VAL A 557 -9.62 -37.03 0.66
N GLU A 558 -9.69 -35.78 1.16
CA GLU A 558 -10.50 -34.72 0.54
C GLU A 558 -10.09 -34.48 -0.92
N TRP A 559 -8.79 -34.43 -1.20
CA TRP A 559 -8.25 -34.25 -2.55
C TRP A 559 -8.58 -35.43 -3.47
N ILE A 560 -8.39 -36.68 -3.03
CA ILE A 560 -8.68 -37.88 -3.82
C ILE A 560 -10.17 -37.93 -4.21
N ASN A 561 -11.06 -37.61 -3.27
CA ASN A 561 -12.50 -37.55 -3.53
C ASN A 561 -12.85 -36.45 -4.56
N MET A 562 -12.25 -35.27 -4.43
CA MET A 562 -12.43 -34.21 -5.44
C MET A 562 -11.87 -34.63 -6.80
N LYS A 563 -10.69 -35.26 -6.83
CA LYS A 563 -9.99 -35.73 -8.04
C LYS A 563 -10.83 -36.75 -8.82
N HIS A 564 -11.48 -37.69 -8.15
CA HIS A 564 -12.42 -38.62 -8.78
C HIS A 564 -13.64 -37.91 -9.36
N GLY A 565 -14.25 -36.98 -8.59
CA GLY A 565 -15.38 -36.20 -9.06
C GLY A 565 -15.05 -35.34 -10.29
N ILE A 566 -13.86 -34.74 -10.32
CA ILE A 566 -13.40 -33.90 -11.44
C ILE A 566 -13.36 -34.66 -12.77
N LYS A 567 -13.16 -35.99 -12.80
CA LYS A 567 -13.20 -36.77 -14.06
C LYS A 567 -14.56 -36.65 -14.78
N MET A 568 -15.64 -36.33 -14.06
CA MET A 568 -16.97 -36.11 -14.67
C MET A 568 -17.07 -34.80 -15.47
N ILE A 569 -16.11 -33.89 -15.32
CA ILE A 569 -16.04 -32.63 -16.09
C ILE A 569 -15.93 -32.90 -17.60
N ASP A 570 -15.34 -34.03 -17.99
CA ASP A 570 -15.18 -34.42 -19.40
C ASP A 570 -16.51 -34.67 -20.11
N GLN A 571 -17.60 -34.86 -19.35
CA GLN A 571 -18.95 -35.06 -19.86
C GLN A 571 -19.72 -33.75 -20.03
N LEU A 572 -19.17 -32.61 -19.62
CA LEU A 572 -19.83 -31.31 -19.77
C LEU A 572 -19.85 -30.92 -21.25
N GLN A 573 -21.04 -30.62 -21.76
CA GLN A 573 -21.25 -30.09 -23.11
C GLN A 573 -21.89 -28.71 -22.99
N ILE A 574 -21.15 -27.68 -23.35
CA ILE A 574 -21.57 -26.29 -23.13
C ILE A 574 -21.67 -25.58 -24.48
N PRO A 575 -22.81 -24.99 -24.85
CA PRO A 575 -22.95 -24.32 -26.14
C PRO A 575 -21.98 -23.13 -26.24
N ARG A 576 -21.23 -23.06 -27.35
CA ARG A 576 -20.33 -21.93 -27.60
C ARG A 576 -21.13 -20.67 -27.93
N TRP A 577 -22.01 -20.74 -28.92
CA TRP A 577 -22.72 -19.58 -29.47
C TRP A 577 -23.67 -18.93 -28.46
N LEU A 578 -23.70 -17.60 -28.41
CA LEU A 578 -24.58 -16.81 -27.54
C LEU A 578 -26.02 -16.61 -28.09
N GLY A 579 -26.33 -17.19 -29.25
CA GLY A 579 -27.62 -17.00 -29.92
C GLY A 579 -27.76 -15.65 -30.65
N THR A 580 -26.66 -14.91 -30.82
CA THR A 580 -26.62 -13.59 -31.45
C THR A 580 -26.52 -13.66 -32.97
N LYS A 581 -27.32 -12.82 -33.64
CA LYS A 581 -27.27 -12.50 -35.08
C LYS A 581 -27.03 -11.01 -35.29
N GLU A 582 -26.69 -10.64 -36.52
CA GLU A 582 -26.57 -9.24 -36.93
C GLU A 582 -27.80 -8.42 -36.46
N ASN A 583 -27.55 -7.29 -35.81
CA ASN A 583 -28.57 -6.40 -35.22
C ASN A 583 -29.46 -7.00 -34.11
N SER A 584 -29.05 -8.10 -33.45
CA SER A 584 -29.81 -8.62 -32.30
C SER A 584 -29.85 -7.60 -31.15
N LEU A 585 -31.00 -7.51 -30.49
CA LEU A 585 -31.09 -6.91 -29.16
C LEU A 585 -30.49 -7.90 -28.16
N VAL A 586 -29.47 -7.46 -27.43
CA VAL A 586 -28.76 -8.29 -26.44
C VAL A 586 -29.07 -7.78 -25.05
N GLU A 587 -29.62 -8.65 -24.21
CA GLU A 587 -29.81 -8.36 -22.79
C GLU A 587 -28.77 -9.12 -21.97
N LEU A 588 -27.99 -8.41 -21.16
CA LEU A 588 -27.00 -8.99 -20.26
C LEU A 588 -27.51 -8.93 -18.82
N HIS A 589 -27.72 -10.11 -18.23
CA HIS A 589 -28.18 -10.27 -16.86
C HIS A 589 -27.04 -10.77 -15.97
N GLY A 590 -26.53 -9.88 -15.14
CA GLY A 590 -25.48 -10.15 -14.18
C GLY A 590 -26.04 -10.46 -12.80
N PHE A 591 -25.62 -11.58 -12.21
CA PHE A 591 -25.98 -11.98 -10.85
C PHE A 591 -24.74 -11.96 -9.96
N CYS A 592 -24.87 -11.51 -8.72
CA CYS A 592 -23.79 -11.55 -7.74
C CYS A 592 -24.26 -12.13 -6.41
N ASP A 593 -23.36 -12.84 -5.73
CA ASP A 593 -23.60 -13.42 -4.42
C ASP A 593 -22.30 -13.55 -3.61
N SER A 594 -22.44 -13.63 -2.29
CA SER A 594 -21.33 -13.86 -1.37
C SER A 594 -21.65 -14.86 -0.26
N SER A 595 -20.70 -15.75 0.01
CA SER A 595 -20.62 -16.54 1.23
C SER A 595 -19.54 -15.98 2.17
N GLU A 596 -19.41 -16.59 3.36
CA GLU A 596 -18.32 -16.26 4.30
C GLU A 596 -16.92 -16.64 3.78
N ARG A 597 -16.86 -17.56 2.80
CA ARG A 597 -15.61 -18.14 2.30
C ARG A 597 -15.19 -17.60 0.93
N ALA A 598 -16.17 -17.25 0.09
CA ALA A 598 -15.93 -16.75 -1.26
C ALA A 598 -17.13 -15.93 -1.76
N PHE A 599 -16.89 -15.07 -2.74
CA PHE A 599 -17.93 -14.36 -3.46
C PHE A 599 -17.76 -14.55 -4.95
N GLY A 600 -18.87 -14.45 -5.69
CA GLY A 600 -18.89 -14.77 -7.11
C GLY A 600 -19.95 -13.98 -7.88
N CYS A 601 -19.84 -14.06 -9.19
CA CYS A 601 -20.83 -13.50 -10.11
C CYS A 601 -20.92 -14.34 -11.39
N ALA A 602 -22.07 -14.27 -12.05
CA ALA A 602 -22.35 -14.93 -13.32
C ALA A 602 -23.15 -13.99 -14.24
N ILE A 603 -22.81 -13.97 -15.53
CA ILE A 603 -23.45 -13.13 -16.54
C ILE A 603 -24.09 -14.01 -17.60
N TYR A 604 -25.38 -13.80 -17.82
CA TYR A 604 -26.17 -14.47 -18.83
C TYR A 604 -26.51 -13.51 -19.96
N CYS A 605 -26.44 -14.00 -21.20
CA CYS A 605 -26.90 -13.31 -22.38
C CYS A 605 -28.28 -13.86 -22.74
N ARG A 606 -29.25 -12.97 -22.85
CA ARG A 606 -30.58 -13.26 -23.38
C ARG A 606 -30.73 -12.60 -24.74
N THR A 607 -31.13 -13.40 -25.72
CA THR A 607 -31.45 -12.95 -27.08
C THR A 607 -32.87 -13.37 -27.42
N SER A 608 -33.59 -12.54 -28.17
CA SER A 608 -34.96 -12.83 -28.63
C SER A 608 -34.97 -13.05 -30.14
N LYS A 609 -35.51 -14.18 -30.60
CA LYS A 609 -35.67 -14.50 -32.01
C LYS A 609 -37.05 -15.09 -32.26
N ASN A 610 -37.87 -14.45 -33.11
CA ASN A 610 -39.18 -14.96 -33.56
C ASN A 610 -40.03 -15.54 -32.40
N HIS A 611 -40.22 -14.74 -31.33
CA HIS A 611 -40.93 -15.11 -30.10
C HIS A 611 -40.29 -16.20 -29.21
N HIS A 612 -39.11 -16.71 -29.58
CA HIS A 612 -38.33 -17.64 -28.76
C HIS A 612 -37.13 -16.91 -28.15
N SER A 613 -37.04 -16.90 -26.83
CA SER A 613 -35.90 -16.31 -26.12
C SER A 613 -34.89 -17.41 -25.78
N MET A 614 -33.61 -17.14 -26.01
CA MET A 614 -32.51 -18.02 -25.62
C MET A 614 -31.72 -17.35 -24.50
N VAL A 615 -31.31 -18.13 -23.49
CA VAL A 615 -30.45 -17.67 -22.40
C VAL A 615 -29.21 -18.55 -22.36
N VAL A 616 -28.03 -17.93 -22.35
CA VAL A 616 -26.74 -18.62 -22.33
C VAL A 616 -25.80 -17.97 -21.33
N LEU A 617 -25.11 -18.78 -20.52
CA LEU A 617 -24.03 -18.30 -19.65
C LEU A 617 -22.84 -17.78 -20.47
N VAL A 618 -22.55 -16.48 -20.35
CA VAL A 618 -21.46 -15.79 -21.06
C VAL A 618 -20.14 -15.99 -20.33
N ALA A 619 -20.10 -15.61 -19.06
CA ALA A 619 -18.92 -15.65 -18.22
C ALA A 619 -19.30 -15.63 -16.74
N ALA A 620 -18.43 -16.17 -15.90
CA ALA A 620 -18.53 -16.07 -14.45
C ALA A 620 -17.16 -15.86 -13.81
N LYS A 621 -17.14 -15.43 -12.55
CA LYS A 621 -15.89 -15.20 -11.82
C LYS A 621 -16.11 -15.42 -10.33
N THR A 622 -15.10 -15.99 -9.66
CA THR A 622 -15.11 -16.27 -8.22
C THR A 622 -13.85 -15.73 -7.57
N ARG A 623 -13.98 -15.29 -6.32
CA ARG A 623 -12.87 -14.83 -5.48
C ARG A 623 -13.00 -15.35 -4.06
N LEU A 624 -11.87 -15.75 -3.50
CA LEU A 624 -11.79 -16.17 -2.09
C LEU A 624 -11.80 -14.97 -1.15
N VAL A 625 -12.47 -15.13 0.00
CA VAL A 625 -12.46 -14.12 1.06
C VAL A 625 -11.09 -14.13 1.77
N PRO A 626 -10.46 -12.96 2.00
CA PRO A 626 -9.19 -12.87 2.71
C PRO A 626 -9.28 -13.34 4.16
N ILE A 627 -8.43 -14.30 4.55
CA ILE A 627 -8.44 -14.92 5.90
C ILE A 627 -8.04 -13.93 7.01
N LYS A 628 -7.15 -12.97 6.71
CA LYS A 628 -6.48 -12.14 7.75
C LYS A 628 -7.35 -11.01 8.30
N LYS A 629 -8.48 -10.68 7.68
CA LYS A 629 -9.33 -9.56 8.09
C LYS A 629 -10.79 -9.99 8.07
N PRO A 630 -11.51 -9.95 9.21
CA PRO A 630 -12.93 -10.19 9.22
C PRO A 630 -13.63 -9.06 8.46
N ILE A 631 -14.34 -9.42 7.38
CA ILE A 631 -15.18 -8.52 6.61
C ILE A 631 -16.62 -8.95 6.89
N THR A 632 -17.51 -7.99 7.14
CA THR A 632 -18.93 -8.28 7.39
C THR A 632 -19.61 -8.81 6.13
N ILE A 633 -20.64 -9.65 6.27
CA ILE A 633 -21.38 -10.24 5.14
C ILE A 633 -21.87 -9.16 4.15
N PRO A 634 -22.52 -8.06 4.58
CA PRO A 634 -22.92 -6.99 3.66
C PRO A 634 -21.76 -6.40 2.85
N ARG A 635 -20.59 -6.23 3.46
CA ARG A 635 -19.39 -5.75 2.75
C ARG A 635 -18.84 -6.76 1.75
N LEU A 636 -19.02 -8.06 2.00
CA LEU A 636 -18.65 -9.11 1.06
C LEU A 636 -19.64 -9.18 -0.11
N GLU A 637 -20.94 -9.06 0.14
CA GLU A 637 -21.97 -8.93 -0.91
C GLU A 637 -21.69 -7.71 -1.80
N LEU A 638 -21.29 -6.57 -1.23
CA LEU A 638 -20.84 -5.41 -2.01
C LEU A 638 -19.58 -5.69 -2.84
N ASN A 639 -18.65 -6.53 -2.35
CA ASN A 639 -17.50 -6.95 -3.17
C ASN A 639 -17.95 -7.85 -4.33
N ALA A 640 -18.98 -8.67 -4.15
CA ALA A 640 -19.58 -9.45 -5.23
C ALA A 640 -20.18 -8.53 -6.31
N ALA A 641 -20.88 -7.47 -5.91
CA ALA A 641 -21.40 -6.46 -6.84
C ALA A 641 -20.28 -5.71 -7.57
N VAL A 642 -19.18 -5.38 -6.89
CA VAL A 642 -17.97 -4.79 -7.54
C VAL A 642 -17.39 -5.76 -8.57
N LEU A 643 -17.24 -7.04 -8.21
CA LEU A 643 -16.73 -8.07 -9.12
C LEU A 643 -17.61 -8.19 -10.37
N LEU A 644 -18.93 -8.23 -10.18
CA LEU A 644 -19.90 -8.26 -11.28
C LEU A 644 -19.78 -7.01 -12.16
N SER A 645 -19.70 -5.81 -11.58
CA SER A 645 -19.61 -4.56 -12.34
C SER A 645 -18.38 -4.51 -13.26
N LYS A 646 -17.24 -5.04 -12.81
CA LYS A 646 -16.02 -5.13 -13.60
C LYS A 646 -16.16 -6.16 -14.72
N LEU A 647 -16.71 -7.33 -14.43
CA LEU A 647 -16.92 -8.37 -15.44
C LEU A 647 -17.93 -7.93 -16.49
N MET A 648 -19.01 -7.24 -16.07
CA MET A 648 -20.03 -6.70 -16.95
C MET A 648 -19.44 -5.66 -17.92
N ASN A 649 -18.65 -4.70 -17.43
CA ASN A 649 -17.98 -3.73 -18.28
C ASN A 649 -17.12 -4.42 -19.37
N LYS A 650 -16.38 -5.47 -18.98
CA LYS A 650 -15.57 -6.26 -19.92
C LYS A 650 -16.42 -6.98 -20.98
N VAL A 651 -17.52 -7.63 -20.57
CA VAL A 651 -18.43 -8.32 -21.50
C VAL A 651 -19.11 -7.33 -22.44
N VAL A 652 -19.57 -6.19 -21.94
CA VAL A 652 -20.18 -5.11 -22.73
C VAL A 652 -19.21 -4.60 -23.80
N ASN A 653 -17.95 -4.35 -23.43
CA ASN A 653 -16.92 -3.93 -24.38
C ASN A 653 -16.66 -5.00 -25.46
N CYS A 654 -16.72 -6.29 -25.10
CA CYS A 654 -16.56 -7.40 -26.05
C CYS A 654 -17.71 -7.50 -27.05
N LEU A 655 -18.94 -7.16 -26.63
CA LEU A 655 -20.16 -7.27 -27.45
C LEU A 655 -20.62 -5.89 -27.98
N SER A 656 -19.74 -4.89 -27.98
CA SER A 656 -20.05 -3.49 -28.32
C SER A 656 -20.63 -3.24 -29.71
N THR A 657 -20.62 -4.25 -30.59
CA THR A 657 -21.27 -4.25 -31.90
C THR A 657 -22.80 -4.32 -31.82
N TYR A 658 -23.36 -4.76 -30.68
CA TYR A 658 -24.81 -4.88 -30.48
C TYR A 658 -25.39 -3.73 -29.67
N ASN A 659 -26.71 -3.56 -29.77
CA ASN A 659 -27.47 -2.77 -28.81
C ASN A 659 -27.66 -3.60 -27.53
N ILE A 660 -26.94 -3.22 -26.46
CA ILE A 660 -26.89 -3.96 -25.21
C ILE A 660 -27.74 -3.28 -24.13
N GLN A 661 -28.64 -4.04 -23.52
CA GLN A 661 -29.27 -3.69 -22.26
C GLN A 661 -28.60 -4.45 -21.11
N ILE A 662 -28.38 -3.78 -19.98
CA ILE A 662 -27.64 -4.34 -18.84
C ILE A 662 -28.58 -4.39 -17.63
N PHE A 663 -28.59 -5.52 -16.93
CA PHE A 663 -29.33 -5.74 -15.69
C PHE A 663 -28.41 -6.36 -14.62
N GLY A 664 -28.46 -5.82 -13.40
CA GLY A 664 -27.74 -6.35 -12.24
C GLY A 664 -28.71 -6.92 -11.22
N TRP A 665 -28.44 -8.12 -10.69
CA TRP A 665 -29.30 -8.84 -9.77
C TRP A 665 -28.53 -9.17 -8.50
N CYS A 666 -29.11 -8.79 -7.36
CA CYS A 666 -28.54 -9.03 -6.03
C CYS A 666 -29.66 -9.36 -5.05
N ASP A 667 -29.44 -10.34 -4.18
CA ASP A 667 -30.37 -10.72 -3.11
C ASP A 667 -30.14 -9.93 -1.80
N SER A 668 -29.10 -9.09 -1.75
CA SER A 668 -28.84 -8.19 -0.63
C SER A 668 -29.55 -6.85 -0.79
N THR A 669 -30.63 -6.66 -0.02
CA THR A 669 -31.32 -5.36 0.07
C THR A 669 -30.42 -4.26 0.67
N ALA A 670 -29.44 -4.61 1.50
CA ALA A 670 -28.44 -3.68 2.01
C ALA A 670 -27.55 -3.13 0.89
N VAL A 671 -27.03 -4.01 0.03
CA VAL A 671 -26.24 -3.59 -1.15
C VAL A 671 -27.08 -2.76 -2.10
N LEU A 672 -28.32 -3.19 -2.41
CA LEU A 672 -29.21 -2.42 -3.26
C LEU A 672 -29.50 -1.02 -2.68
N GLY A 673 -29.68 -0.92 -1.36
CA GLY A 673 -29.85 0.36 -0.66
C GLY A 673 -28.60 1.24 -0.73
N TRP A 674 -27.39 0.65 -0.71
CA TRP A 674 -26.15 1.39 -0.90
C TRP A 674 -25.97 1.94 -2.31
N LEU A 675 -26.36 1.15 -3.33
CA LEU A 675 -26.26 1.53 -4.74
C LEU A 675 -27.27 2.60 -5.14
N HIS A 676 -28.48 2.59 -4.57
CA HIS A 676 -29.50 3.61 -4.82
C HIS A 676 -29.32 4.89 -3.96
N GLY A 677 -28.52 4.83 -2.88
CA GLY A 677 -28.21 5.97 -2.03
C GLY A 677 -27.01 6.79 -2.50
N ASP A 678 -26.88 8.03 -1.99
CA ASP A 678 -25.71 8.87 -2.27
C ASP A 678 -24.44 8.27 -1.65
N ALA A 679 -23.43 7.98 -2.48
CA ALA A 679 -22.14 7.44 -2.06
C ALA A 679 -21.44 8.30 -0.98
N ALA A 680 -21.71 9.61 -0.92
CA ALA A 680 -21.15 10.50 0.09
C ALA A 680 -21.67 10.21 1.51
N ARG A 681 -22.84 9.55 1.63
CA ARG A 681 -23.49 9.17 2.89
C ARG A 681 -22.77 8.03 3.60
N TRP A 682 -22.06 7.17 2.87
CA TRP A 682 -21.49 5.92 3.41
C TRP A 682 -20.06 6.08 3.92
N LYS A 683 -19.65 5.27 4.90
CA LYS A 683 -18.24 5.19 5.32
C LYS A 683 -17.32 4.87 4.13
N PRO A 684 -16.02 5.26 4.18
CA PRO A 684 -15.11 5.22 3.03
C PRO A 684 -15.04 3.88 2.29
N PHE A 685 -15.12 2.73 2.99
CA PHE A 685 -15.10 1.40 2.38
C PHE A 685 -16.25 1.19 1.39
N VAL A 686 -17.48 1.49 1.84
CA VAL A 686 -18.72 1.33 1.06
C VAL A 686 -18.78 2.42 0.00
N ALA A 687 -18.52 3.68 0.36
CA ALA A 687 -18.55 4.82 -0.56
C ALA A 687 -17.65 4.60 -1.79
N ASN A 688 -16.42 4.13 -1.60
CA ASN A 688 -15.48 3.92 -2.70
C ASN A 688 -15.92 2.76 -3.63
N ARG A 689 -16.50 1.69 -3.08
CA ARG A 689 -16.98 0.54 -3.85
C ARG A 689 -18.28 0.82 -4.58
N VAL A 690 -19.21 1.51 -3.95
CA VAL A 690 -20.45 2.00 -4.59
C VAL A 690 -20.10 2.88 -5.78
N LYS A 691 -19.13 3.81 -5.63
CA LYS A 691 -18.63 4.60 -6.77
C LYS A 691 -18.09 3.72 -7.90
N GLN A 692 -17.27 2.71 -7.59
CA GLN A 692 -16.76 1.78 -8.61
C GLN A 692 -17.87 1.04 -9.34
N VAL A 693 -18.88 0.54 -8.61
CA VAL A 693 -20.03 -0.14 -9.22
C VAL A 693 -20.80 0.83 -10.13
N ILE A 694 -21.15 2.01 -9.63
CA ILE A 694 -21.96 3.00 -10.35
C ILE A 694 -21.26 3.51 -11.61
N THR A 695 -19.93 3.61 -11.62
CA THR A 695 -19.16 3.97 -12.83
C THR A 695 -19.39 3.00 -13.99
N ASN A 696 -19.53 1.70 -13.71
CA ASN A 696 -19.69 0.67 -14.74
C ASN A 696 -21.16 0.28 -14.97
N MET A 697 -21.98 0.34 -13.91
CA MET A 697 -23.37 -0.10 -13.90
C MET A 697 -24.23 0.89 -13.11
N PRO A 698 -25.05 1.73 -13.78
CA PRO A 698 -25.89 2.72 -13.13
C PRO A 698 -26.86 2.12 -12.11
N PRO A 699 -27.23 2.82 -11.01
CA PRO A 699 -28.18 2.31 -10.02
C PRO A 699 -29.49 1.80 -10.64
N ALA A 700 -29.96 2.46 -11.70
CA ALA A 700 -31.20 2.13 -12.40
C ALA A 700 -31.25 0.73 -13.03
N CYS A 701 -30.12 0.03 -13.21
CA CYS A 701 -30.10 -1.34 -13.73
C CYS A 701 -30.16 -2.43 -12.64
N TRP A 702 -30.05 -2.07 -11.36
CA TRP A 702 -29.98 -3.04 -10.26
C TRP A 702 -31.37 -3.43 -9.74
N ARG A 703 -31.59 -4.73 -9.55
CA ARG A 703 -32.86 -5.32 -9.10
C ARG A 703 -32.61 -6.39 -8.03
N TYR A 704 -33.63 -6.66 -7.25
CA TYR A 704 -33.64 -7.76 -6.29
C TYR A 704 -33.92 -9.10 -6.98
N VAL A 705 -33.20 -10.14 -6.56
CA VAL A 705 -33.49 -11.54 -6.88
C VAL A 705 -33.60 -12.32 -5.57
N LYS A 706 -34.47 -13.34 -5.51
CA LYS A 706 -34.52 -14.23 -4.33
C LYS A 706 -33.27 -15.09 -4.28
N SER A 707 -32.75 -15.36 -3.08
CA SER A 707 -31.52 -16.16 -2.93
C SER A 707 -31.62 -17.56 -3.55
N GLU A 708 -32.77 -18.24 -3.49
CA GLU A 708 -32.93 -19.57 -4.13
C GLU A 708 -32.89 -19.51 -5.67
N GLU A 709 -33.20 -18.35 -6.23
CA GLU A 709 -33.18 -18.08 -7.66
C GLU A 709 -31.87 -17.39 -8.09
N ASN A 710 -30.89 -17.21 -7.21
CA ASN A 710 -29.65 -16.52 -7.54
C ASN A 710 -28.58 -17.51 -8.06
N PRO A 711 -28.29 -17.59 -9.37
CA PRO A 711 -27.27 -18.50 -9.89
C PRO A 711 -25.84 -18.19 -9.41
N ALA A 712 -25.59 -16.98 -8.91
CA ALA A 712 -24.29 -16.64 -8.34
C ALA A 712 -24.01 -17.38 -7.01
N ASP A 713 -25.03 -17.93 -6.34
CA ASP A 713 -24.88 -18.78 -5.15
C ASP A 713 -24.07 -20.05 -5.48
N CYS A 714 -24.31 -20.64 -6.67
CA CYS A 714 -23.51 -21.76 -7.17
C CYS A 714 -22.02 -21.37 -7.28
N ALA A 715 -21.73 -20.14 -7.70
CA ALA A 715 -20.37 -19.63 -7.84
C ALA A 715 -19.73 -19.25 -6.49
N SER A 716 -20.50 -18.77 -5.51
CA SER A 716 -19.99 -18.32 -4.21
C SER A 716 -19.79 -19.48 -3.21
N ARG A 717 -20.58 -20.55 -3.33
CA ARG A 717 -20.53 -21.75 -2.46
C ARG A 717 -19.79 -22.93 -3.09
N GLY A 718 -19.85 -23.05 -4.41
CA GLY A 718 -19.21 -24.11 -5.20
C GLY A 718 -20.03 -25.39 -5.29
N LEU A 719 -19.86 -26.13 -6.39
CA LEU A 719 -20.57 -27.37 -6.72
C LEU A 719 -19.58 -28.47 -7.10
N THR A 720 -19.94 -29.74 -6.88
CA THR A 720 -19.19 -30.86 -7.45
C THR A 720 -19.46 -30.97 -8.96
N ALA A 721 -18.58 -31.65 -9.70
CA ALA A 721 -18.78 -31.84 -11.14
C ALA A 721 -20.07 -32.61 -11.46
N GLY A 722 -20.42 -33.62 -10.66
CA GLY A 722 -21.68 -34.34 -10.79
C GLY A 722 -22.91 -33.46 -10.54
N GLN A 723 -22.84 -32.55 -9.56
CA GLN A 723 -23.92 -31.58 -9.32
C GLN A 723 -24.02 -30.55 -10.45
N LEU A 724 -22.88 -30.08 -10.97
CA LEU A 724 -22.86 -29.03 -11.99
C LEU A 724 -23.42 -29.51 -13.33
N LYS A 725 -23.19 -30.77 -13.70
CA LYS A 725 -23.50 -31.33 -15.02
C LYS A 725 -24.92 -31.00 -15.50
N ASP A 726 -25.91 -31.30 -14.65
CA ASP A 726 -27.32 -31.15 -14.99
C ASP A 726 -27.99 -30.02 -14.16
N HIS A 727 -27.23 -28.98 -13.76
CA HIS A 727 -27.73 -27.92 -12.88
C HIS A 727 -28.48 -26.82 -13.66
N PRO A 728 -29.83 -26.78 -13.66
CA PRO A 728 -30.59 -25.88 -14.54
C PRO A 728 -30.34 -24.40 -14.20
N LEU A 729 -30.30 -24.04 -12.91
CA LEU A 729 -30.08 -22.66 -12.48
C LEU A 729 -28.73 -22.11 -12.95
N TRP A 730 -27.68 -22.95 -13.02
CA TRP A 730 -26.36 -22.48 -13.44
C TRP A 730 -26.26 -22.30 -14.95
N TRP A 731 -26.81 -23.23 -15.72
CA TRP A 731 -26.67 -23.20 -17.18
C TRP A 731 -27.70 -22.30 -17.87
N GLN A 732 -28.92 -22.25 -17.34
CA GLN A 732 -30.05 -21.53 -17.94
C GLN A 732 -30.43 -20.26 -17.18
N GLY A 733 -29.84 -20.03 -16.00
CA GLY A 733 -30.28 -18.97 -15.10
C GLY A 733 -31.65 -19.28 -14.47
N PRO A 734 -32.28 -18.28 -13.84
CA PRO A 734 -33.62 -18.42 -13.27
C PRO A 734 -34.66 -18.70 -14.36
N SER A 735 -35.70 -19.49 -14.07
CA SER A 735 -36.72 -19.86 -15.07
C SER A 735 -37.45 -18.66 -15.67
N TRP A 736 -37.68 -17.61 -14.87
CA TRP A 736 -38.30 -16.36 -15.31
C TRP A 736 -37.42 -15.55 -16.26
N LEU A 737 -36.10 -15.82 -16.33
CA LEU A 737 -35.19 -15.08 -17.18
C LEU A 737 -35.52 -15.28 -18.67
N LEU A 738 -35.95 -16.48 -19.06
CA LEU A 738 -36.37 -16.78 -20.43
C LEU A 738 -37.53 -15.88 -20.88
N THR A 739 -38.51 -15.69 -20.00
CA THR A 739 -39.73 -14.90 -20.26
C THR A 739 -39.66 -13.47 -19.76
N TYR A 740 -38.47 -13.00 -19.36
CA TYR A 740 -38.28 -11.69 -18.75
C TYR A 740 -38.85 -10.58 -19.64
N LYS A 741 -39.60 -9.68 -19.00
CA LYS A 741 -40.07 -8.43 -19.57
C LYS A 741 -39.70 -7.33 -18.59
N GLN A 742 -39.11 -6.27 -19.10
CA GLN A 742 -38.77 -5.12 -18.28
C GLN A 742 -40.06 -4.43 -17.81
N ASP A 743 -40.34 -4.49 -16.51
CA ASP A 743 -41.42 -3.71 -15.91
C ASP A 743 -41.01 -2.23 -15.87
N VAL A 744 -41.78 -1.38 -16.55
CA VAL A 744 -41.54 0.07 -16.65
C VAL A 744 -42.00 0.80 -15.37
N GLU A 745 -42.85 0.18 -14.55
CA GLU A 745 -43.60 0.88 -13.49
C GLU A 745 -43.09 0.68 -12.05
N ASN A 746 -42.15 -0.24 -11.80
CA ASN A 746 -41.68 -0.55 -10.43
C ASN A 746 -40.15 -0.54 -10.32
N ASN A 747 -39.57 0.62 -10.06
CA ASN A 747 -38.24 0.70 -9.45
C ASN A 747 -38.41 0.79 -7.92
N PRO A 748 -38.39 -0.33 -7.17
CA PRO A 748 -38.42 -0.28 -5.72
C PRO A 748 -37.24 0.57 -5.21
N MET A 749 -37.55 1.61 -4.44
CA MET A 749 -36.53 2.44 -3.81
C MET A 749 -35.97 1.68 -2.60
N TYR A 750 -34.85 0.99 -2.79
CA TYR A 750 -34.16 0.30 -1.70
C TYR A 750 -33.49 1.32 -0.77
N THR A 751 -33.68 1.17 0.54
CA THR A 751 -33.06 2.03 1.55
C THR A 751 -32.36 1.21 2.62
N THR A 752 -31.17 1.65 3.04
CA THR A 752 -30.44 1.06 4.17
C THR A 752 -29.79 2.16 5.01
N ASN A 753 -29.62 1.91 6.31
CA ASN A 753 -28.86 2.77 7.21
C ASN A 753 -27.53 2.12 7.64
N GLU A 754 -27.22 0.93 7.12
CA GLU A 754 -25.97 0.24 7.41
C GLU A 754 -24.77 1.02 6.85
N GLU A 755 -23.70 1.12 7.64
CA GLU A 755 -22.47 1.84 7.26
C GLU A 755 -22.68 3.31 6.87
N GLU A 756 -23.81 3.90 7.25
CA GLU A 756 -24.04 5.33 7.17
C GLU A 756 -23.01 6.07 8.04
N LYS A 757 -22.43 7.15 7.50
CA LYS A 757 -21.62 8.06 8.30
C LYS A 757 -22.52 8.60 9.40
N GLN A 758 -22.03 8.58 10.64
CA GLN A 758 -22.69 9.30 11.71
C GLN A 758 -22.68 10.78 11.38
N VAL A 759 -23.76 11.26 10.76
CA VAL A 759 -24.10 12.65 10.80
C VAL A 759 -24.49 12.91 12.24
N LEU A 760 -23.83 13.87 12.91
CA LEU A 760 -24.31 14.44 14.16
C LEU A 760 -25.63 15.15 13.85
N VAL A 761 -26.70 14.38 13.69
CA VAL A 761 -28.06 14.88 13.55
C VAL A 761 -28.44 15.36 14.93
N ALA A 762 -28.47 16.67 15.12
CA ALA A 762 -29.12 17.27 16.28
C ALA A 762 -30.56 16.76 16.29
N GLN A 763 -30.88 15.85 17.22
CA GLN A 763 -32.23 15.34 17.42
C GLN A 763 -33.18 16.54 17.56
N LYS A 764 -34.13 16.66 16.63
CA LYS A 764 -35.31 17.49 16.81
C LYS A 764 -36.16 16.81 17.90
N ALA A 765 -35.87 17.11 19.16
CA ALA A 765 -36.81 16.85 20.24
C ALA A 765 -38.03 17.75 20.00
N LYS A 766 -39.18 17.12 19.72
CA LYS A 766 -40.49 17.73 19.91
C LYS A 766 -40.69 17.84 21.41
N GLU A 767 -40.39 18.99 21.98
CA GLU A 767 -40.90 19.39 23.29
C GLU A 767 -41.03 20.91 23.29
N GLU A 768 -42.23 21.36 23.61
CA GLU A 768 -42.61 22.76 23.77
C GLU A 768 -41.93 23.35 25.01
N GLU A 769 -40.62 23.58 24.96
CA GLU A 769 -39.94 24.35 25.99
C GLU A 769 -39.59 25.75 25.48
N LYS A 770 -40.07 26.75 26.24
CA LYS A 770 -39.76 28.16 26.09
C LYS A 770 -38.27 28.35 25.76
N SER A 771 -37.98 28.95 24.61
CA SER A 771 -36.64 29.11 24.04
C SER A 771 -35.55 29.55 25.06
N TYR A 772 -34.76 28.60 25.56
CA TYR A 772 -33.58 28.83 26.42
C TYR A 772 -32.28 29.04 25.62
N ILE A 773 -32.36 29.41 24.33
CA ILE A 773 -31.18 29.48 23.45
C ILE A 773 -30.17 30.51 23.95
N LEU A 774 -30.61 31.69 24.40
CA LEU A 774 -29.71 32.76 24.86
C LEU A 774 -28.98 32.42 26.17
N PRO A 775 -29.64 31.95 27.25
CA PRO A 775 -28.94 31.50 28.46
C PRO A 775 -27.89 30.43 28.19
N GLN A 776 -28.26 29.38 27.44
CA GLN A 776 -27.33 28.29 27.11
C GLN A 776 -26.15 28.77 26.27
N LEU A 777 -26.40 29.69 25.33
CA LEU A 777 -25.35 30.25 24.50
C LEU A 777 -24.38 31.10 25.32
N ILE A 778 -24.85 31.86 26.32
CA ILE A 778 -23.98 32.66 27.19
C ILE A 778 -23.08 31.76 28.05
N GLU A 779 -23.62 30.67 28.61
CA GLU A 779 -22.88 29.76 29.49
C GLU A 779 -21.84 28.90 28.75
N LYS A 780 -22.16 28.44 27.54
CA LYS A 780 -21.27 27.55 26.75
C LYS A 780 -20.06 28.26 26.13
N GLN A 781 -19.99 29.59 26.16
CA GLN A 781 -18.91 30.34 25.49
C GLN A 781 -17.81 30.78 26.45
N SER A 782 -16.58 30.74 25.94
CA SER A 782 -15.36 31.15 26.64
C SER A 782 -14.81 32.52 26.20
N SER A 783 -15.42 33.13 25.17
CA SER A 783 -14.99 34.43 24.63
C SER A 783 -16.19 35.32 24.28
N PHE A 784 -16.11 36.59 24.67
CA PHE A 784 -17.11 37.61 24.35
C PHE A 784 -17.27 37.82 22.84
N THR A 785 -16.16 37.91 22.10
CA THR A 785 -16.20 38.14 20.64
C THR A 785 -16.81 36.94 19.91
N ARG A 786 -16.51 35.72 20.36
CA ARG A 786 -17.10 34.49 19.82
C ARG A 786 -18.60 34.42 20.08
N LEU A 787 -19.03 34.74 21.31
CA LEU A 787 -20.45 34.80 21.69
C LEU A 787 -21.26 35.75 20.79
N VAL A 788 -20.78 36.99 20.62
CA VAL A 788 -21.45 37.99 19.78
C VAL A 788 -21.49 37.57 18.31
N ARG A 789 -20.40 37.02 17.77
CA ARG A 789 -20.34 36.55 16.36
C ARG A 789 -21.30 35.39 16.10
N ILE A 790 -21.37 34.41 17.01
CA ILE A 790 -22.30 33.26 16.86
C ILE A 790 -23.74 33.76 16.82
N LEU A 791 -24.12 34.63 17.76
CA LEU A 791 -25.48 35.17 17.76
C LEU A 791 -25.76 36.03 16.52
N ALA A 792 -24.80 36.82 16.05
CA ALA A 792 -24.95 37.60 14.82
C ALA A 792 -25.18 36.71 13.58
N TRP A 793 -24.45 35.60 13.46
CA TRP A 793 -24.69 34.61 12.40
C TRP A 793 -26.07 33.95 12.50
N ILE A 794 -26.52 33.59 13.71
CA ILE A 794 -27.86 33.02 13.93
C ILE A 794 -28.94 34.03 13.51
N LEU A 795 -28.80 35.30 13.89
CA LEU A 795 -29.75 36.35 13.54
C LEU A 795 -29.76 36.64 12.03
N ARG A 796 -28.61 36.60 11.36
CA ARG A 796 -28.49 36.75 9.91
C ARG A 796 -29.27 35.66 9.17
N VAL A 797 -29.13 34.41 9.59
CA VAL A 797 -29.86 33.27 9.00
C VAL A 797 -31.38 33.40 9.21
N LYS A 798 -31.81 33.97 10.35
CA LYS A 798 -33.22 34.19 10.66
C LYS A 798 -33.86 35.32 9.84
N LYS A 799 -33.10 36.38 9.50
CA LYS A 799 -33.62 37.56 8.78
C LYS A 799 -33.60 37.43 7.26
N ASP A 800 -32.55 36.84 6.67
CA ASP A 800 -32.38 36.81 5.21
C ASP A 800 -32.49 35.38 4.65
N LYS A 801 -33.69 35.06 4.15
CA LYS A 801 -33.93 33.84 3.36
C LYS A 801 -33.72 34.04 1.86
N THR A 802 -33.59 35.27 1.35
CA THR A 802 -33.78 35.57 -0.08
C THR A 802 -32.74 36.51 -0.74
N LYS A 803 -31.61 36.85 -0.10
CA LYS A 803 -30.53 37.63 -0.77
C LYS A 803 -29.13 37.03 -0.58
N GLN A 804 -28.25 37.27 -1.56
CA GLN A 804 -26.82 36.91 -1.56
C GLN A 804 -26.16 37.42 -0.26
N ARG A 805 -25.61 36.49 0.52
CA ARG A 805 -25.01 36.79 1.82
C ARG A 805 -23.57 37.24 1.64
N GLN A 806 -23.23 38.41 2.20
CA GLN A 806 -21.84 38.86 2.29
C GLN A 806 -21.02 37.90 3.17
N PRO A 807 -19.77 37.58 2.81
CA PRO A 807 -18.97 36.55 3.49
C PRO A 807 -18.53 36.96 4.91
N TYR A 808 -18.63 38.24 5.28
CA TYR A 808 -18.26 38.78 6.59
C TYR A 808 -19.47 39.35 7.36
N LEU A 809 -19.38 39.38 8.70
CA LEU A 809 -20.37 40.03 9.58
C LEU A 809 -20.19 41.56 9.55
N THR A 810 -21.28 42.30 9.36
CA THR A 810 -21.27 43.76 9.42
C THR A 810 -21.27 44.26 10.87
N ILE A 811 -20.81 45.50 11.09
CA ILE A 811 -20.81 46.14 12.40
C ILE A 811 -22.24 46.26 12.96
N SER A 812 -23.22 46.53 12.10
CA SER A 812 -24.64 46.62 12.48
C SER A 812 -25.19 45.30 13.04
N GLU A 813 -24.81 44.17 12.45
CA GLU A 813 -25.22 42.84 12.93
C GLU A 813 -24.58 42.47 14.27
N LEU A 814 -23.29 42.79 14.43
CA LEU A 814 -22.58 42.60 15.70
C LEU A 814 -23.19 43.48 16.81
N GLN A 815 -23.56 44.72 16.49
CA GLN A 815 -24.25 45.61 17.42
C GLN A 815 -25.64 45.09 17.78
N THR A 816 -26.40 44.61 16.81
CA THR A 816 -27.73 44.01 17.04
C THR A 816 -27.65 42.79 17.96
N ALA A 817 -26.70 41.88 17.69
CA ALA A 817 -26.46 40.71 18.53
C ALA A 817 -26.04 41.11 19.96
N THR A 818 -25.14 42.10 20.08
CA THR A 818 -24.69 42.61 21.38
C THR A 818 -25.86 43.21 22.18
N ASN A 819 -26.70 44.03 21.55
CA ASN A 819 -27.85 44.65 22.19
C ASN A 819 -28.88 43.61 22.67
N LEU A 820 -29.11 42.54 21.89
CA LEU A 820 -30.00 41.45 22.30
C LEU A 820 -29.48 40.68 23.52
N LEU A 821 -28.17 40.40 23.58
CA LEU A 821 -27.55 39.77 24.75
C LEU A 821 -27.66 40.66 25.98
N ILE A 822 -27.42 41.97 25.84
CA ILE A 822 -27.54 42.94 26.92
C ILE A 822 -28.97 42.98 27.45
N LYS A 823 -29.97 43.11 26.56
CA LYS A 823 -31.39 43.10 26.95
C LYS A 823 -31.76 41.85 27.71
N HIS A 824 -31.31 40.69 27.23
CA HIS A 824 -31.58 39.42 27.89
C HIS A 824 -30.99 39.39 29.30
N VAL A 825 -29.71 39.75 29.46
CA VAL A 825 -29.03 39.80 30.77
C VAL A 825 -29.67 40.81 31.71
N GLN A 826 -30.10 41.98 31.20
CA GLN A 826 -30.80 42.99 31.98
C GLN A 826 -32.20 42.51 32.40
N SER A 827 -32.95 41.88 31.50
CA SER A 827 -34.28 41.35 31.80
C SER A 827 -34.26 40.18 32.79
N ALA A 828 -33.16 39.43 32.85
CA ALA A 828 -33.00 38.32 33.77
C ALA A 828 -32.74 38.79 35.21
N GLU A 829 -31.89 39.81 35.40
CA GLU A 829 -31.50 40.27 36.74
C GLU A 829 -32.33 41.46 37.26
N PHE A 830 -32.72 42.39 36.37
CA PHE A 830 -33.36 43.67 36.72
C PHE A 830 -34.83 43.73 36.27
N LYS A 831 -35.52 42.59 36.22
CA LYS A 831 -36.89 42.48 35.71
C LYS A 831 -37.85 43.46 36.38
N ASP A 832 -37.83 43.51 37.71
CA ASP A 832 -38.72 44.35 38.51
C ASP A 832 -38.37 45.84 38.36
N ASP A 833 -37.08 46.17 38.25
CA ASP A 833 -36.63 47.54 38.00
C ASP A 833 -37.07 48.04 36.62
N ILE A 834 -36.91 47.21 35.58
CA ILE A 834 -37.32 47.51 34.20
C ILE A 834 -38.84 47.71 34.12
N ASN A 835 -39.62 46.85 34.77
CA ASN A 835 -41.09 46.97 34.83
C ASN A 835 -41.53 48.27 35.52
N ASN A 836 -40.86 48.67 36.61
CA ASN A 836 -41.19 49.92 37.30
C ASN A 836 -40.82 51.14 36.45
N ILE A 837 -39.64 51.15 35.81
CA ILE A 837 -39.19 52.27 34.95
C ILE A 837 -40.09 52.41 33.72
N THR A 838 -40.49 51.30 33.08
CA THR A 838 -41.41 51.33 31.93
C THR A 838 -42.81 51.82 32.30
N GLN A 839 -43.25 51.63 33.56
CA GLN A 839 -44.51 52.14 34.10
C GLN A 839 -44.37 53.56 34.71
N ASN A 840 -43.26 54.27 34.49
CA ASN A 840 -42.96 55.58 35.09
C ASN A 840 -43.02 55.60 36.64
N LYS A 841 -42.77 54.47 37.29
CA LYS A 841 -42.68 54.33 38.76
C LYS A 841 -41.23 54.45 39.22
N GLN A 842 -41.03 54.96 40.44
CA GLN A 842 -39.70 55.01 41.05
C GLN A 842 -39.16 53.60 41.33
N VAL A 843 -37.86 53.42 41.09
CA VAL A 843 -37.14 52.17 41.39
C VAL A 843 -37.18 51.89 42.90
N PRO A 844 -37.40 50.63 43.34
CA PRO A 844 -37.46 50.30 44.76
C PRO A 844 -36.20 50.75 45.52
N LYS A 845 -36.36 51.38 46.70
CA LYS A 845 -35.23 51.85 47.53
C LYS A 845 -34.22 50.75 47.91
N LYS A 846 -34.64 49.48 47.91
CA LYS A 846 -33.79 48.30 48.17
C LYS A 846 -33.01 47.82 46.94
N SER A 847 -33.36 48.27 45.73
CA SER A 847 -32.70 47.87 44.50
C SER A 847 -31.28 48.45 44.41
N PRO A 848 -30.30 47.70 43.89
CA PRO A 848 -28.95 48.23 43.64
C PRO A 848 -28.92 49.36 42.62
N LEU A 849 -29.99 49.55 41.84
CA LEU A 849 -30.09 50.57 40.79
C LEU A 849 -30.64 51.91 41.30
N SER A 850 -31.21 51.96 42.51
CA SER A 850 -31.81 53.17 43.11
C SER A 850 -30.88 54.39 43.15
N LYS A 851 -29.55 54.16 43.23
CA LYS A 851 -28.52 55.22 43.28
C LYS A 851 -28.03 55.69 41.92
N LEU A 852 -28.52 55.12 40.82
CA LEU A 852 -27.97 55.30 39.47
C LEU A 852 -28.89 56.08 38.52
N ASN A 853 -30.01 56.62 39.01
CA ASN A 853 -31.06 57.27 38.22
C ASN A 853 -31.31 56.54 36.87
N PRO A 854 -31.71 55.27 36.89
CA PRO A 854 -31.71 54.44 35.70
C PRO A 854 -32.87 54.80 34.75
N PHE A 855 -32.60 54.79 33.45
CA PHE A 855 -33.60 54.97 32.40
C PHE A 855 -33.40 53.97 31.26
N ILE A 856 -34.41 53.83 30.40
CA ILE A 856 -34.36 52.94 29.23
C ILE A 856 -34.17 53.79 27.97
N ASP A 857 -33.13 53.48 27.19
CA ASP A 857 -32.86 54.21 25.95
C ASP A 857 -33.83 53.83 24.81
N LYS A 858 -33.75 54.56 23.68
CA LYS A 858 -34.53 54.28 22.46
C LYS A 858 -34.37 52.86 21.91
N ASN A 859 -33.28 52.17 22.26
CA ASN A 859 -33.04 50.80 21.85
C ASN A 859 -33.58 49.79 22.86
N GLY A 860 -34.25 50.21 23.94
CA GLY A 860 -34.76 49.34 24.99
C GLY A 860 -33.68 48.79 25.93
N ILE A 861 -32.57 49.52 26.12
CA ILE A 861 -31.44 49.14 26.98
C ILE A 861 -31.44 50.00 28.24
N LEU A 862 -31.28 49.36 29.40
CA LEU A 862 -31.19 50.02 30.70
C LEU A 862 -29.83 50.72 30.89
N ARG A 863 -29.83 52.02 31.19
CA ARG A 863 -28.65 52.88 31.30
C ARG A 863 -28.69 53.74 32.57
N VAL A 864 -27.51 54.23 32.96
CA VAL A 864 -27.33 55.22 34.04
C VAL A 864 -27.58 56.61 33.47
N ASP A 865 -28.33 57.43 34.21
CA ASP A 865 -28.42 58.85 33.95
C ASP A 865 -27.56 59.67 34.93
N GLY A 866 -27.16 60.89 34.54
CA GLY A 866 -26.31 61.70 35.39
C GLY A 866 -25.94 63.08 34.86
N ARG A 867 -25.07 63.77 35.59
CA ARG A 867 -24.72 65.20 35.39
C ARG A 867 -23.77 65.48 34.21
N LEU A 868 -23.48 64.49 33.38
CA LEU A 868 -22.51 64.60 32.27
C LEU A 868 -23.17 64.93 30.92
N GLU A 869 -24.43 65.35 30.93
CA GLU A 869 -25.21 65.64 29.72
C GLU A 869 -24.55 66.73 28.85
N LEU A 870 -24.00 67.77 29.47
CA LEU A 870 -23.30 68.86 28.78
C LEU A 870 -21.83 68.57 28.46
N ALA A 871 -21.25 67.45 28.90
CA ALA A 871 -19.84 67.14 28.65
C ALA A 871 -19.59 66.77 27.17
N ASN A 872 -18.44 67.16 26.60
CA ASN A 872 -18.05 66.78 25.23
C ASN A 872 -17.46 65.35 25.18
N ILE A 873 -18.30 64.36 25.48
CA ILE A 873 -17.95 62.93 25.50
C ILE A 873 -19.02 62.11 24.79
N THR A 874 -18.70 60.86 24.42
CA THR A 874 -19.65 60.01 23.67
C THR A 874 -20.91 59.67 24.47
N TYR A 875 -22.03 59.42 23.79
CA TYR A 875 -23.30 59.04 24.43
C TYR A 875 -23.17 57.85 25.40
N ASN A 876 -22.35 56.85 25.04
CA ASN A 876 -22.10 55.69 25.90
C ASN A 876 -21.30 56.02 27.17
N MET A 877 -20.51 57.11 27.18
CA MET A 877 -19.82 57.60 28.36
C MET A 877 -20.72 58.48 29.23
N LYS A 878 -21.62 59.27 28.62
CA LYS A 878 -22.65 60.04 29.33
C LYS A 878 -23.63 59.11 30.05
N HIS A 879 -24.13 58.12 29.31
CA HIS A 879 -25.15 57.18 29.77
C HIS A 879 -24.66 55.72 29.60
N PRO A 880 -23.79 55.23 30.49
CA PRO A 880 -23.25 53.88 30.39
C PRO A 880 -24.32 52.80 30.63
N ILE A 881 -24.18 51.67 29.93
CA ILE A 881 -25.12 50.54 29.97
C ILE A 881 -24.99 49.78 31.29
N ILE A 882 -26.10 49.61 32.02
CA ILE A 882 -26.10 48.93 33.32
C ILE A 882 -25.97 47.42 33.11
N LEU A 883 -25.01 46.78 33.78
CA LEU A 883 -24.82 45.33 33.74
C LEU A 883 -24.72 44.72 35.15
N PRO A 884 -25.27 43.50 35.35
CA PRO A 884 -25.15 42.79 36.61
C PRO A 884 -23.73 42.27 36.82
N ASN A 885 -23.31 42.15 38.07
CA ASN A 885 -21.94 41.75 38.42
C ASN A 885 -21.70 40.24 38.48
N ARG A 886 -22.77 39.44 38.51
CA ARG A 886 -22.75 37.98 38.68
C ARG A 886 -23.10 37.20 37.41
N SER A 887 -23.34 37.85 36.27
CA SER A 887 -23.62 37.13 35.02
C SER A 887 -22.35 36.67 34.30
N ARG A 888 -22.43 35.51 33.63
CA ARG A 888 -21.37 34.98 32.78
C ARG A 888 -21.02 35.93 31.62
N PHE A 889 -22.03 36.59 31.05
CA PHE A 889 -21.84 37.62 30.03
C PHE A 889 -20.91 38.75 30.52
N THR A 890 -21.13 39.26 31.73
CA THR A 890 -20.27 40.30 32.33
C THR A 890 -18.85 39.80 32.57
N GLN A 891 -18.67 38.52 32.94
CA GLN A 891 -17.33 37.93 33.09
C GLN A 891 -16.58 37.89 31.76
N LEU A 892 -17.23 37.41 30.69
CA LEU A 892 -16.65 37.37 29.34
C LEU A 892 -16.29 38.77 28.84
N LEU A 893 -17.15 39.76 29.11
CA LEU A 893 -16.90 41.16 28.78
C LEU A 893 -15.67 41.71 29.52
N ILE A 894 -15.55 41.44 30.83
CA ILE A 894 -14.38 41.87 31.62
C ILE A 894 -13.11 41.20 31.13
N ASP A 895 -13.13 39.89 30.85
CA ASP A 895 -11.97 39.17 30.30
C ASP A 895 -11.55 39.72 28.94
N SER A 896 -12.51 40.02 28.06
CA SER A 896 -12.22 40.67 26.78
C SER A 896 -11.62 42.07 26.96
N ALA A 897 -12.15 42.89 27.86
CA ALA A 897 -11.61 44.22 28.16
C ALA A 897 -10.20 44.15 28.75
N HIS A 898 -9.96 43.17 29.62
CA HIS A 898 -8.65 42.93 30.22
C HIS A 898 -7.61 42.52 29.16
N LYS A 899 -8.00 41.68 28.18
CA LYS A 899 -7.13 41.31 27.04
C LYS A 899 -6.89 42.48 26.09
N ILE A 900 -7.91 43.26 25.76
CA ILE A 900 -7.79 44.44 24.88
C ILE A 900 -6.88 45.51 25.49
N THR A 901 -6.92 45.68 26.82
CA THR A 901 -6.03 46.59 27.55
C THR A 901 -4.66 45.98 27.85
N PHE A 902 -4.26 44.93 27.12
CA PHE A 902 -2.99 44.22 27.26
C PHE A 902 -2.67 43.80 28.70
N HIS A 903 -3.65 43.16 29.35
CA HIS A 903 -3.56 42.75 30.76
C HIS A 903 -3.40 43.91 31.74
N GLY A 904 -3.90 45.10 31.36
CA GLY A 904 -3.94 46.28 32.22
C GLY A 904 -4.55 46.00 33.59
N GLY A 905 -3.94 46.54 34.65
CA GLY A 905 -4.40 46.37 36.02
C GLY A 905 -5.86 46.82 36.22
N ALA A 906 -6.43 46.51 37.38
CA ALA A 906 -7.87 46.71 37.63
C ALA A 906 -8.37 48.14 37.38
N ARG A 907 -7.52 49.17 37.57
CA ARG A 907 -7.87 50.57 37.27
C ARG A 907 -8.04 50.82 35.77
N LEU A 908 -7.09 50.35 34.94
CA LEU A 908 -7.13 50.54 33.49
C LEU A 908 -8.28 49.75 32.87
N THR A 909 -8.44 48.48 33.26
CA THR A 909 -9.57 47.65 32.82
C THR A 909 -10.92 48.28 33.21
N SER A 910 -11.03 48.83 34.43
CA SER A 910 -12.23 49.53 34.89
C SER A 910 -12.51 50.81 34.10
N ALA A 911 -11.48 51.62 33.84
CA ALA A 911 -11.61 52.84 33.04
C ALA A 911 -12.09 52.53 31.62
N PHE A 912 -11.54 51.50 30.97
CA PHE A 912 -11.95 51.06 29.64
C PHE A 912 -13.41 50.58 29.61
N ILE A 913 -13.82 49.76 30.57
CA ILE A 913 -15.21 49.29 30.67
C ILE A 913 -16.18 50.45 30.88
N ARG A 914 -15.82 51.42 31.74
CA ARG A 914 -16.65 52.60 32.04
C ARG A 914 -16.89 53.53 30.85
N GLN A 915 -16.13 53.39 29.77
CA GLN A 915 -16.40 54.13 28.54
C GLN A 915 -17.75 53.74 27.90
N LYS A 916 -18.30 52.56 28.25
CA LYS A 916 -19.54 52.05 27.66
C LYS A 916 -20.48 51.34 28.64
N TYR A 917 -19.97 50.74 29.71
CA TYR A 917 -20.74 49.88 30.62
C TYR A 917 -20.54 50.30 32.08
N TRP A 918 -21.63 50.25 32.84
CA TRP A 918 -21.67 50.42 34.28
C TRP A 918 -22.02 49.09 34.95
N ILE A 919 -21.00 48.40 35.48
CA ILE A 919 -21.19 47.13 36.19
C ILE A 919 -21.49 47.43 37.67
N VAL A 920 -22.62 46.93 38.18
CA VAL A 920 -23.05 47.14 39.58
C VAL A 920 -22.01 46.57 40.57
N GLY A 921 -21.27 47.44 41.28
CA GLY A 921 -20.15 46.98 42.13
C GLY A 921 -18.92 46.48 41.36
N GLY A 922 -18.74 46.91 40.11
CA GLY A 922 -17.76 46.39 39.15
C GLY A 922 -16.31 46.35 39.62
N ASN A 923 -15.86 47.27 40.48
CA ASN A 923 -14.49 47.27 41.00
C ASN A 923 -14.11 45.97 41.72
N ARG A 924 -15.03 45.37 42.47
CA ARG A 924 -14.78 44.08 43.15
C ARG A 924 -14.73 42.94 42.14
N THR A 925 -15.67 42.90 41.20
CA THR A 925 -15.75 41.87 40.16
C THR A 925 -14.54 41.87 39.24
N ILE A 926 -14.08 43.06 38.79
CA ILE A 926 -12.91 43.21 37.92
C ILE A 926 -11.65 42.74 38.65
N LYS A 927 -11.42 43.20 39.89
CA LYS A 927 -10.27 42.73 40.69
C LYS A 927 -10.26 41.22 40.88
N ARG A 928 -11.43 40.62 41.14
CA ARG A 928 -11.59 39.17 41.29
C ARG A 928 -11.21 38.42 40.01
N LEU A 929 -11.71 38.84 38.85
CA LEU A 929 -11.45 38.17 37.57
C LEU A 929 -10.01 38.35 37.08
N ILE A 930 -9.39 39.51 37.33
CA ILE A 930 -7.97 39.72 36.98
C ILE A 930 -7.06 38.82 37.82
N ARG A 931 -7.37 38.59 39.11
CA ARG A 931 -6.60 37.67 39.97
C ARG A 931 -6.61 36.22 39.47
N THR A 932 -7.65 35.81 38.76
CA THR A 932 -7.73 34.48 38.13
C THR A 932 -7.02 34.40 36.79
N CYS A 933 -6.51 35.51 36.25
CA CYS A 933 -5.77 35.51 34.99
C CYS A 933 -4.37 34.91 35.18
N ILE A 934 -4.09 33.82 34.48
CA ILE A 934 -2.80 33.11 34.53
C ILE A 934 -1.65 34.02 34.09
N THR A 935 -1.85 34.82 33.02
CA THR A 935 -0.84 35.75 32.51
C THR A 935 -0.46 36.78 33.58
N CYS A 936 -1.44 37.46 34.17
CA CYS A 936 -1.16 38.41 35.26
C CYS A 936 -0.53 37.76 36.47
N ARG A 937 -0.92 36.53 36.82
CA ARG A 937 -0.33 35.79 37.94
C ARG A 937 1.13 35.43 37.70
N ARG A 938 1.51 35.12 36.45
CA ARG A 938 2.91 34.88 36.05
C ARG A 938 3.77 36.15 36.12
N TYR A 939 3.22 37.29 35.69
CA TYR A 939 3.94 38.57 35.67
C TYR A 939 3.92 39.34 37.00
N ALA A 940 3.12 38.90 37.98
CA ALA A 940 3.09 39.45 39.33
C ALA A 940 3.51 38.39 40.36
N PRO A 941 4.77 37.92 40.36
CA PRO A 941 5.26 37.01 41.38
C PRO A 941 5.14 37.69 42.75
N SER A 942 4.62 36.96 43.74
CA SER A 942 4.65 37.43 45.13
C SER A 942 6.11 37.48 45.57
N ILE A 943 6.62 38.68 45.88
CA ILE A 943 7.90 38.83 46.57
C ILE A 943 7.72 38.10 47.91
N GLN A 944 8.44 36.99 48.11
CA GLN A 944 8.44 36.35 49.41
C GLN A 944 9.05 37.33 50.42
N PRO A 945 8.45 37.53 51.61
CA PRO A 945 9.09 38.33 52.63
C PRO A 945 10.45 37.71 52.95
N GLN A 946 11.47 38.55 53.09
CA GLN A 946 12.82 38.10 53.47
C GLN A 946 12.71 37.32 54.78
N ILE A 947 13.19 36.08 54.79
CA ILE A 947 13.30 35.29 56.01
C ILE A 947 14.35 35.99 56.89
N MET A 948 14.00 36.38 58.11
CA MET A 948 14.96 36.98 59.03
C MET A 948 16.05 35.93 59.32
N GLY A 949 17.32 36.29 59.11
CA GLY A 949 18.44 35.45 59.48
C GLY A 949 18.55 35.32 60.99
N ASP A 950 19.16 34.23 61.45
CA ASP A 950 19.42 34.01 62.88
C ASP A 950 20.27 35.16 63.45
N LEU A 951 19.97 35.55 64.70
CA LEU A 951 20.73 36.60 65.37
C LEU A 951 22.17 36.10 65.61
N PRO A 952 23.20 36.93 65.35
CA PRO A 952 24.59 36.53 65.61
C PRO A 952 24.81 36.27 67.11
N GLU A 953 25.76 35.39 67.42
CA GLU A 953 26.04 34.92 68.78
C GLU A 953 26.24 36.07 69.80
N ALA A 954 26.85 37.16 69.34
CA ALA A 954 27.03 38.41 70.09
C ALA A 954 25.74 39.03 70.64
N ARG A 955 24.57 38.71 70.07
CA ARG A 955 23.23 39.17 70.50
C ARG A 955 22.48 38.17 71.36
N THR A 956 22.88 36.90 71.36
CA THR A 956 22.19 35.84 72.10
C THR A 956 22.92 35.47 73.39
N ASN A 957 24.24 35.71 73.46
CA ASN A 957 25.06 35.42 74.63
C ASN A 957 25.48 36.70 75.37
N PRO A 958 25.49 36.72 76.72
CA PRO A 958 25.89 37.88 77.50
C PRO A 958 27.38 38.17 77.34
N SER A 959 27.72 39.44 77.07
CA SER A 959 29.10 39.92 76.90
C SER A 959 29.34 41.22 77.68
N ARG A 960 30.61 41.62 77.85
CA ARG A 960 30.95 42.89 78.52
C ARG A 960 30.51 44.08 77.66
N PRO A 961 30.08 45.21 78.27
CA PRO A 961 29.73 46.42 77.52
C PRO A 961 30.87 46.86 76.57
N PHE A 962 30.51 47.28 75.36
CA PHE A 962 31.40 47.69 74.24
C PHE A 962 32.21 46.58 73.57
N TYR A 963 32.07 45.32 73.97
CA TYR A 963 32.75 44.21 73.31
C TYR A 963 32.24 43.95 71.89
N HIS A 964 30.96 44.22 71.65
CA HIS A 964 30.35 44.17 70.31
C HIS A 964 29.59 45.47 70.01
N THR A 965 29.93 46.13 68.91
CA THR A 965 29.26 47.36 68.44
C THR A 965 28.65 47.11 67.06
N GLY A 966 27.37 47.42 66.88
CA GLY A 966 26.66 47.25 65.62
C GLY A 966 26.26 48.59 65.00
N VAL A 967 26.52 48.76 63.71
CA VAL A 967 26.08 49.91 62.88
C VAL A 967 25.06 49.40 61.89
N ASP A 968 23.85 49.99 61.89
CA ASP A 968 22.78 49.59 60.97
C ASP A 968 22.61 50.64 59.86
N TYR A 969 22.59 50.17 58.61
CA TYR A 969 22.40 51.00 57.43
C TYR A 969 20.92 50.98 57.06
N THR A 970 20.18 51.99 57.51
CA THR A 970 18.85 52.23 56.96
C THR A 970 19.00 52.83 55.56
N GLY A 971 18.33 52.26 54.56
CA GLY A 971 18.42 52.71 53.17
C GLY A 971 18.09 54.21 53.00
N TYR A 972 18.53 54.82 51.89
CA TYR A 972 18.31 56.24 51.65
C TYR A 972 16.81 56.58 51.56
N VAL A 973 16.44 57.77 52.00
CA VAL A 973 15.09 58.33 51.82
C VAL A 973 15.17 59.43 50.76
N ASP A 974 14.29 59.36 49.75
CA ASP A 974 14.16 60.41 48.75
C ASP A 974 13.45 61.62 49.38
N VAL A 975 14.20 62.70 49.62
CA VAL A 975 13.63 63.94 50.16
C VAL A 975 13.36 64.90 49.00
N LYS A 976 12.16 65.48 49.01
CA LYS A 976 11.79 66.58 48.10
C LYS A 976 11.72 67.86 48.93
N ALA A 977 12.47 68.88 48.53
CA ALA A 977 12.42 70.17 49.19
C ALA A 977 11.04 70.85 49.07
N SER A 978 10.25 70.58 48.02
CA SER A 978 8.83 71.00 47.91
C SER A 978 8.03 70.17 46.88
N LYS A 979 6.70 70.37 46.81
CA LYS A 979 5.80 69.66 45.87
C LYS A 979 5.59 70.44 44.55
N GLY A 980 6.12 69.91 43.44
CA GLY A 980 5.89 70.38 42.06
C GLY A 980 6.52 69.44 41.01
N ARG A 981 6.09 69.49 39.73
CA ARG A 981 6.68 68.65 38.64
C ARG A 981 8.00 69.26 38.14
N GLY A 982 9.04 68.44 38.00
CA GLY A 982 10.34 68.84 37.43
C GLY A 982 11.48 69.13 38.43
N ILE A 983 11.23 69.01 39.75
CA ILE A 983 12.23 69.32 40.78
C ILE A 983 13.11 68.10 41.07
N LYS A 984 14.44 68.30 41.16
CA LYS A 984 15.44 67.28 41.49
C LYS A 984 15.17 66.67 42.88
N GLN A 985 15.14 65.33 42.94
CA GLN A 985 15.12 64.58 44.20
C GLN A 985 16.55 64.39 44.72
N THR A 986 16.74 64.59 46.02
CA THR A 986 18.03 64.34 46.70
C THR A 986 17.84 63.18 47.68
N ARG A 987 18.81 62.26 47.70
CA ARG A 987 18.81 61.07 48.56
C ARG A 987 19.61 61.35 49.80
N VAL A 988 18.99 61.20 50.97
CA VAL A 988 19.66 61.37 52.27
C VAL A 988 19.60 60.04 53.02
N MET A 989 20.70 59.66 53.67
CA MET A 989 20.83 58.41 54.41
C MET A 989 21.16 58.70 55.87
N TRP A 990 20.57 57.93 56.78
CA TRP A 990 20.74 58.11 58.21
C TRP A 990 21.40 56.86 58.80
N LEU A 991 22.46 57.06 59.58
CA LEU A 991 23.21 55.99 60.24
C LEU A 991 22.87 55.95 61.73
N TYR A 992 22.54 54.76 62.20
CA TYR A 992 22.18 54.52 63.61
C TYR A 992 23.18 53.52 64.21
N SER A 993 23.75 53.86 65.36
CA SER A 993 24.53 52.93 66.20
C SER A 993 23.77 52.67 67.51
N CYS A 994 23.53 51.40 67.86
CA CYS A 994 22.82 51.03 69.09
C CYS A 994 23.68 50.16 70.02
N ALA A 995 23.80 50.55 71.29
CA ALA A 995 24.44 49.80 72.36
C ALA A 995 23.41 48.92 73.11
N TRP A 996 23.79 47.69 73.52
CA TRP A 996 22.89 46.74 74.18
C TRP A 996 23.36 46.37 75.60
N GLN A 997 22.46 46.48 76.58
CA GLN A 997 22.58 45.89 77.93
C GLN A 997 21.18 45.52 78.44
N GLN A 998 20.95 44.27 78.85
CA GLN A 998 19.72 43.86 79.57
C GLN A 998 20.05 42.96 80.77
N ARG A 999 19.85 43.48 81.99
CA ARG A 999 19.35 42.70 83.13
C ARG A 999 18.15 43.42 83.76
N PRO A 1000 17.18 42.69 84.33
CA PRO A 1000 15.88 43.20 84.74
C PRO A 1000 15.89 43.71 86.20
N CYS A 1001 15.21 44.81 86.48
CA CYS A 1001 14.84 45.18 87.85
C CYS A 1001 13.37 44.82 88.09
N THR A 1002 13.16 43.81 88.93
CA THR A 1002 11.91 43.55 89.64
C THR A 1002 11.80 44.49 90.84
N SER A 1003 10.80 45.35 90.88
CA SER A 1003 10.21 45.82 92.13
C SER A 1003 8.70 45.88 92.00
N ASN A 1004 8.07 45.04 92.82
CA ASN A 1004 6.65 44.88 93.12
C ASN A 1004 5.79 46.15 93.01
N SER A 1005 4.61 46.03 92.38
CA SER A 1005 3.30 46.24 93.02
C SER A 1005 2.22 46.74 92.03
N CYS A 1006 1.07 46.05 92.09
CA CYS A 1006 -0.28 46.52 91.81
C CYS A 1006 -0.75 46.88 90.37
N PRO A 1007 -2.08 46.81 90.15
CA PRO A 1007 -2.66 46.40 88.88
C PRO A 1007 -3.45 47.50 88.16
N THR A 1008 -3.93 47.15 86.96
CA THR A 1008 -5.06 47.74 86.22
C THR A 1008 -4.94 49.18 85.69
N SER A 1009 -5.07 49.25 84.36
CA SER A 1009 -5.80 50.23 83.54
C SER A 1009 -4.96 50.95 82.49
N ARG A 1010 -5.66 51.35 81.43
CA ARG A 1010 -5.17 51.63 80.07
C ARG A 1010 -4.30 52.89 79.96
N ARG A 1011 -3.37 52.80 78.98
CA ARG A 1011 -2.72 53.86 78.17
C ARG A 1011 -1.69 54.76 78.88
N GLN A 1012 -0.43 54.66 78.46
CA GLN A 1012 0.26 55.64 77.61
C GLN A 1012 1.65 55.14 77.18
N HIS A 1013 2.16 55.72 76.09
CA HIS A 1013 3.45 55.47 75.43
C HIS A 1013 4.66 55.49 76.40
N PHE A 1014 5.73 54.75 76.08
CA PHE A 1014 7.10 55.28 75.89
C PHE A 1014 8.08 54.17 75.44
N TRP A 1015 8.88 54.45 74.42
CA TRP A 1015 10.14 53.77 74.09
C TRP A 1015 11.27 54.37 74.94
N PRO A 1016 12.41 53.68 75.10
CA PRO A 1016 13.64 54.36 74.67
C PRO A 1016 14.69 53.43 74.04
N HIS A 1017 15.22 53.83 72.88
CA HIS A 1017 16.62 53.61 72.55
C HIS A 1017 17.20 54.97 72.12
N CYS A 1018 18.20 55.44 72.86
CA CYS A 1018 18.96 56.66 72.54
C CYS A 1018 19.78 56.43 71.27
N VAL A 1019 19.67 57.34 70.29
CA VAL A 1019 20.53 57.37 69.11
C VAL A 1019 21.09 58.78 68.95
N VAL A 1020 22.41 58.88 68.80
CA VAL A 1020 23.15 60.09 68.43
C VAL A 1020 23.18 60.20 66.89
N TRP A 1021 22.89 61.38 66.34
CA TRP A 1021 22.79 61.60 64.90
C TRP A 1021 24.01 62.34 64.35
N GLN A 1022 24.60 61.86 63.26
CA GLN A 1022 25.55 62.60 62.42
C GLN A 1022 25.11 62.53 60.94
N LEU A 1023 25.07 63.69 60.28
CA LEU A 1023 24.70 63.85 58.87
C LEU A 1023 25.98 64.00 58.01
N VAL A 1024 26.13 63.16 56.98
CA VAL A 1024 27.23 63.25 56.01
C VAL A 1024 26.66 63.36 54.60
N GLU A 1025 27.00 64.42 53.88
CA GLU A 1025 26.54 64.71 52.52
C GLU A 1025 27.62 64.26 51.50
N ALA A 1026 27.35 63.23 50.68
CA ALA A 1026 28.34 62.68 49.75
C ALA A 1026 28.25 63.31 48.35
N ARG A 1027 29.19 64.21 48.01
CA ARG A 1027 29.49 64.66 46.63
C ARG A 1027 30.75 63.94 46.11
N ARG A 1028 30.63 63.33 44.91
CA ARG A 1028 31.67 62.85 43.95
C ARG A 1028 33.07 62.48 44.47
N VAL A 1029 33.49 61.22 44.29
CA VAL A 1029 34.91 60.81 44.18
C VAL A 1029 35.08 59.72 43.12
N THR A 1030 36.25 59.74 42.48
CA THR A 1030 36.69 59.14 41.22
C THR A 1030 37.86 58.17 41.45
N TYR A 1031 38.08 57.23 40.50
CA TYR A 1031 39.32 56.48 40.15
C TYR A 1031 39.93 55.39 41.07
N ILE A 1032 40.39 54.28 40.42
CA ILE A 1032 41.75 53.64 40.44
C ILE A 1032 41.67 52.21 39.78
N ALA A 1033 42.20 52.04 38.55
CA ALA A 1033 43.37 51.21 38.12
C ALA A 1033 43.05 49.75 37.63
N THR A 1034 43.17 49.40 36.32
CA THR A 1034 44.30 48.73 35.57
C THR A 1034 44.66 47.32 36.11
N THR A 1035 44.90 46.22 35.36
CA THR A 1035 45.51 45.98 34.02
C THR A 1035 45.40 44.47 33.66
N ALA A 1036 45.49 44.16 32.35
CA ALA A 1036 46.06 42.96 31.71
C ALA A 1036 45.45 41.54 31.91
N LEU A 1037 44.98 40.92 30.82
CA LEU A 1037 45.72 39.84 30.12
C LEU A 1037 45.02 39.37 28.84
N THR A 1038 45.87 38.91 27.94
CA THR A 1038 45.80 38.62 26.51
C THR A 1038 45.11 37.32 26.09
N SER A 1039 44.81 37.27 24.78
CA SER A 1039 44.79 36.13 23.84
C SER A 1039 43.40 35.64 23.39
N SER A 1040 43.03 35.85 22.12
CA SER A 1040 43.27 34.96 20.95
C SER A 1040 42.56 33.61 21.17
N VAL A 1041 41.60 33.11 20.39
CA VAL A 1041 41.59 32.84 18.94
C VAL A 1041 40.16 32.49 18.48
N LEU A 1042 39.91 32.83 17.21
CA LEU A 1042 38.88 32.43 16.24
C LEU A 1042 38.00 31.17 16.44
N ALA A 1043 36.71 31.36 16.15
CA ALA A 1043 35.86 30.74 15.11
C ALA A 1043 35.60 29.22 15.01
N VAL A 1044 34.35 28.95 14.54
CA VAL A 1044 33.80 27.72 13.92
C VAL A 1044 33.38 26.64 14.96
N PHE A 1045 32.13 26.18 15.11
CA PHE A 1045 30.89 26.12 14.29
C PHE A 1045 29.67 26.66 15.05
#